data_AF-A0AA91SZ97-F1
#
_entry.id   AF-A0AA91SZ97-F1
#
_cell.length_a   1.000
_cell.length_b   1.000
_cell.length_c   1.000
_cell.angle_alpha   90.00
_cell.angle_beta   90.00
_cell.angle_gamma   90.00
#
_symmetry.space_group_name_H-M   'P 1'
#
loop_
_entity.id
_entity.type
_entity.pdbx_description
1 polymer ?
#
loop_
_entity_poly.entity_id
_entity_poly.type
_entity_poly.pdbx_seq_one_letter_code
_entity_poly.pdbx_strand_id
1 'polypeptide(L)'
;MEFAELVIIFAVTITASNIVSRILPVIPAPLIQIFLGVILGLTEWGESISFEPELFLVMIIAPLLFREGEKADVTSILKNFDTILFLAFGGVILTLLGVGMTLSFLLPSLPFAACFAFGAALGPTDAVAVSSLSGRVNIPKKAMHILEGEGLLNDASGVTAFQFALAALITGSFSAVNAGVSLVISSLGGALVGFLLVWVKRKVINMIEKASARDVTGYLLIELLLPFLAYVLAEVFGVSGIISAVVAGILQASSFRKITIFDAELSSLSNSTWTTVTFTLNALVFIFLGIELTQVFSPVWENGLYSNWMLILVILLISVMLFVIRFVSITAFYLFKGGLTRFKEELNEILILTFGGVKGTVSLATIFILPLTINGMVFHQRSLLLFLTAGVILVTLVVGILALPILTEEQEINGTDLNALMILEEVVESLRQEAKELPKNSKEYLATEAVIENYQERIRELYFEDLTEDEKQEVQEIQALILSIERDGLDESYRSGKLTVNGYRFYSRFLSRFERSITGEILSFIGFWLLFVRRVIRIILHPKMFWERRKREQQTIVTKKDISDVRDVYHKNTQLIIESLDNLTDVYGDVMIQFFIEQRKAQEMRMMSKNFFSTMMIQQETLFTKKMLRGYYLERKVVDEYEVAEKITTFSANDYRKNINLLESYTMNKPADASPLRFAYSRKKRELQTKKLKQQVHDK
;
A
#
# COMPACT_ATOMS: atom_id res chain seq x y z
N MET A 1 21.80 23.86 -6.16
CA MET A 1 20.36 23.74 -6.47
C MET A 1 19.56 24.40 -5.36
N GLU A 2 18.38 24.91 -5.68
CA GLU A 2 17.47 25.34 -4.61
C GLU A 2 16.87 24.08 -3.97
N PHE A 3 16.86 24.01 -2.63
CA PHE A 3 16.32 22.89 -1.85
C PHE A 3 14.91 22.44 -2.34
N ALA A 4 14.12 23.38 -2.85
CA ALA A 4 12.81 23.13 -3.44
C ALA A 4 12.83 22.16 -4.64
N GLU A 5 13.85 22.25 -5.51
CA GLU A 5 13.99 21.39 -6.69
C GLU A 5 14.21 19.93 -6.29
N LEU A 6 15.09 19.70 -5.31
CA LEU A 6 15.36 18.37 -4.75
C LEU A 6 14.09 17.76 -4.14
N VAL A 7 13.33 18.53 -3.36
CA VAL A 7 12.06 18.06 -2.77
C VAL A 7 11.07 17.65 -3.86
N ILE A 8 10.95 18.41 -4.95
CA ILE A 8 10.07 18.08 -6.07
C ILE A 8 10.54 16.80 -6.77
N ILE A 9 11.84 16.66 -7.03
CA ILE A 9 12.42 15.47 -7.68
C ILE A 9 12.17 14.21 -6.84
N PHE A 10 12.37 14.27 -5.52
CA PHE A 10 12.07 13.15 -4.62
C PHE A 10 10.58 12.83 -4.60
N ALA A 11 9.70 13.83 -4.50
CA ALA A 11 8.26 13.62 -4.51
C ALA A 11 7.77 12.97 -5.81
N VAL A 12 8.29 13.42 -6.97
CA VAL A 12 7.99 12.83 -8.27
C VAL A 12 8.50 11.40 -8.36
N THR A 13 9.74 11.15 -7.93
CA THR A 13 10.35 9.82 -7.97
C THR A 13 9.62 8.82 -7.08
N ILE A 14 9.25 9.21 -5.86
CA ILE A 14 8.46 8.37 -4.95
C ILE A 14 7.08 8.06 -5.56
N THR A 15 6.42 9.07 -6.12
CA THR A 15 5.12 8.89 -6.78
C THR A 15 5.23 7.96 -7.98
N ALA A 16 6.26 8.15 -8.82
CA ALA A 16 6.55 7.28 -9.95
C ALA A 16 6.82 5.85 -9.50
N SER A 17 7.60 5.65 -8.43
CA SER A 17 7.89 4.32 -7.89
C SER A 17 6.61 3.56 -7.48
N ASN A 18 5.65 4.24 -6.85
CA ASN A 18 4.37 3.65 -6.46
C ASN A 18 3.51 3.28 -7.67
N ILE A 19 3.52 4.10 -8.72
CA ILE A 19 2.79 3.81 -9.97
C ILE A 19 3.43 2.60 -10.66
N VAL A 20 4.76 2.59 -10.80
CA VAL A 20 5.49 1.50 -11.44
C VAL A 20 5.34 0.19 -10.66
N SER A 21 5.36 0.22 -9.33
CA SER A 21 5.16 -1.00 -8.52
C SER A 21 3.75 -1.60 -8.67
N ARG A 22 2.76 -0.79 -9.06
CA ARG A 22 1.41 -1.27 -9.40
C ARG A 22 1.32 -1.80 -10.83
N ILE A 23 2.13 -1.26 -11.75
CA ILE A 23 2.20 -1.71 -13.15
C ILE A 23 3.01 -3.01 -13.27
N LEU A 24 4.06 -3.16 -12.46
CA LEU A 24 4.95 -4.32 -12.45
C LEU A 24 4.83 -5.05 -11.11
N PRO A 25 3.71 -5.74 -10.84
CA PRO A 25 3.46 -6.39 -9.55
C PRO A 25 4.48 -7.49 -9.25
N VAL A 26 5.21 -8.03 -10.24
CA VAL A 26 6.26 -9.03 -10.02
C VAL A 26 7.46 -8.45 -9.25
N ILE A 27 7.77 -7.16 -9.42
CA ILE A 27 8.96 -6.54 -8.82
C ILE A 27 8.58 -5.84 -7.49
N PRO A 28 9.27 -6.13 -6.37
CA PRO A 28 9.06 -5.41 -5.12
C PRO A 28 9.37 -3.92 -5.24
N ALA A 29 8.58 -3.08 -4.56
CA ALA A 29 8.76 -1.64 -4.55
C ALA A 29 10.19 -1.19 -4.14
N PRO A 30 10.87 -1.82 -3.15
CA PRO A 30 12.25 -1.48 -2.82
C PRO A 30 13.22 -1.56 -4.00
N LEU A 31 13.11 -2.57 -4.88
CA LEU A 31 14.00 -2.70 -6.05
C LEU A 31 13.75 -1.61 -7.08
N ILE A 32 12.48 -1.24 -7.29
CA ILE A 32 12.11 -0.13 -8.19
C ILE A 32 12.68 1.19 -7.63
N GLN A 33 12.57 1.41 -6.32
CA GLN A 33 13.08 2.60 -5.64
C GLN A 33 14.61 2.70 -5.71
N ILE A 34 15.33 1.60 -5.48
CA ILE A 34 16.79 1.53 -5.66
C ILE A 34 17.16 1.83 -7.12
N PHE A 35 16.47 1.22 -8.08
CA PHE A 35 16.74 1.45 -9.51
C PHE A 35 16.52 2.91 -9.92
N LEU A 36 15.42 3.52 -9.48
CA LEU A 36 15.17 4.94 -9.70
C LEU A 36 16.21 5.83 -9.00
N GLY A 37 16.64 5.43 -7.79
CA GLY A 37 17.75 6.08 -7.09
C GLY A 37 19.06 6.02 -7.86
N VAL A 38 19.41 4.88 -8.46
CA VAL A 38 20.61 4.74 -9.31
C VAL A 38 20.52 5.69 -10.51
N ILE A 39 19.35 5.76 -11.18
CA ILE A 39 19.12 6.69 -12.29
C ILE A 39 19.32 8.14 -11.84
N LEU A 40 18.77 8.53 -10.69
CA LEU A 40 18.96 9.87 -10.14
C LEU A 40 20.42 10.13 -9.78
N GLY A 41 21.11 9.14 -9.20
CA GLY A 41 22.53 9.21 -8.86
C GLY A 41 23.45 9.46 -10.05
N LEU A 42 23.05 9.03 -11.26
CA LEU A 42 23.79 9.25 -12.51
C LEU A 42 23.60 10.65 -13.09
N THR A 43 22.72 11.47 -12.52
CA THR A 43 22.46 12.85 -12.97
C THR A 43 23.18 13.86 -12.09
N GLU A 44 23.37 15.08 -12.60
CA GLU A 44 23.89 16.23 -11.82
C GLU A 44 23.07 16.48 -10.53
N TRP A 45 21.79 16.09 -10.54
CA TRP A 45 20.93 16.20 -9.37
C TRP A 45 21.39 15.29 -8.23
N GLY A 46 21.74 14.05 -8.55
CA GLY A 46 22.21 13.05 -7.60
C GLY A 46 23.57 13.42 -7.00
N GLU A 47 24.50 13.94 -7.80
CA GLU A 47 25.85 14.32 -7.35
C GLU A 47 25.85 15.49 -6.36
N SER A 48 24.86 16.38 -6.44
CA SER A 48 24.75 17.54 -5.55
C SER A 48 24.24 17.22 -4.14
N ILE A 49 23.79 15.99 -3.90
CA ILE A 49 23.18 15.57 -2.64
C ILE A 49 24.29 15.21 -1.66
N SER A 50 24.49 16.03 -0.63
CA SER A 50 25.33 15.71 0.51
C SER A 50 24.53 14.92 1.55
N PHE A 51 24.92 13.67 1.80
CA PHE A 51 24.31 12.85 2.84
C PHE A 51 24.75 13.32 4.24
N GLU A 52 23.81 13.84 5.03
CA GLU A 52 24.01 14.20 6.43
C GLU A 52 23.43 13.09 7.35
N PRO A 53 24.28 12.27 8.00
CA PRO A 53 23.82 11.10 8.77
C PRO A 53 22.90 11.46 9.92
N GLU A 54 23.17 12.57 10.60
CA GLU A 54 22.36 13.07 11.72
C GLU A 54 20.94 13.42 11.26
N LEU A 55 20.82 14.17 10.16
CA LEU A 55 19.50 14.46 9.57
C LEU A 55 18.80 13.19 9.11
N PHE A 56 19.52 12.23 8.54
CA PHE A 56 18.93 10.97 8.11
C PHE A 56 18.35 10.17 9.30
N LEU A 57 19.09 10.08 10.41
CA LEU A 57 18.64 9.40 11.62
C LEU A 57 17.43 10.09 12.25
N VAL A 58 17.44 11.43 12.37
CA VAL A 58 16.34 12.21 12.96
C VAL A 58 15.11 12.20 12.06
N MET A 59 15.29 12.42 10.75
CA MET A 59 14.18 12.70 9.83
C MET A 59 13.51 11.45 9.26
N ILE A 60 14.25 10.34 9.17
CA ILE A 60 13.78 9.12 8.52
C ILE A 60 13.73 7.97 9.53
N ILE A 61 14.84 7.65 10.17
CA ILE A 61 14.93 6.46 11.03
C ILE A 61 14.07 6.60 12.30
N ALA A 62 14.17 7.72 13.02
CA ALA A 62 13.43 7.89 14.27
C ALA A 62 11.90 7.81 14.09
N PRO A 63 11.27 8.44 13.06
CA PRO A 63 9.85 8.26 12.78
C PRO A 63 9.47 6.84 12.35
N LEU A 64 10.31 6.16 11.55
CA LEU A 64 10.06 4.77 11.16
C LEU A 64 10.03 3.86 12.38
N LEU A 65 11.05 3.92 13.23
CA LEU A 65 11.15 3.10 14.43
C LEU A 65 10.08 3.42 15.48
N PHE A 66 9.73 4.69 15.62
CA PHE A 66 8.60 5.08 16.44
C PHE A 66 7.30 4.42 15.95
N ARG A 67 7.06 4.43 14.64
CA ARG A 67 5.86 3.85 14.05
C ARG A 67 5.85 2.32 14.15
N GLU A 68 7.00 1.68 13.99
CA GLU A 68 7.14 0.24 14.24
C GLU A 68 6.83 -0.09 15.70
N GLY A 69 7.39 0.68 16.64
CA GLY A 69 7.13 0.49 18.07
C GLY A 69 5.65 0.66 18.43
N GLU A 70 4.96 1.61 17.79
CA GLU A 70 3.53 1.83 17.98
C GLU A 70 2.67 0.68 17.42
N LYS A 71 3.09 0.05 16.31
CA LYS A 71 2.39 -1.09 15.71
C LYS A 71 2.70 -2.43 16.38
N ALA A 72 3.78 -2.50 17.13
CA ALA A 72 4.28 -3.73 17.73
C ALA A 72 3.24 -4.40 18.65
N ASP A 73 3.00 -5.70 18.44
CA ASP A 73 2.24 -6.51 19.40
C ASP A 73 3.12 -6.86 20.59
N VAL A 74 3.13 -5.96 21.57
CA VAL A 74 3.93 -6.07 22.80
C VAL A 74 3.66 -7.40 23.52
N THR A 75 2.43 -7.91 23.50
CA THR A 75 2.09 -9.17 24.17
C THR A 75 2.79 -10.35 23.49
N SER A 76 2.79 -10.38 22.16
CA SER A 76 3.43 -11.43 21.36
C SER A 76 4.96 -11.33 21.36
N ILE A 77 5.51 -10.11 21.41
CA ILE A 77 6.95 -9.86 21.60
C ILE A 77 7.41 -10.37 22.96
N LEU A 78 6.66 -10.07 24.04
CA LEU A 78 7.01 -10.52 25.38
C LEU A 78 7.03 -12.06 25.52
N LYS A 79 6.22 -12.78 24.73
CA LYS A 79 6.23 -14.26 24.70
C LYS A 79 7.53 -14.83 24.12
N ASN A 80 8.17 -14.12 23.20
CA ASN A 80 9.42 -14.54 22.53
C ASN A 80 10.60 -13.62 22.92
N PHE A 81 10.51 -12.97 24.08
CA PHE A 81 11.44 -11.92 24.49
C PHE A 81 12.89 -12.43 24.59
N ASP A 82 13.07 -13.69 24.99
CA ASP A 82 14.39 -14.30 25.09
C ASP A 82 15.06 -14.46 23.72
N THR A 83 14.32 -14.93 22.70
CA THR A 83 14.82 -15.02 21.33
C THR A 83 15.14 -13.64 20.75
N ILE A 84 14.24 -12.68 20.95
CA ILE A 84 14.39 -11.31 20.45
C ILE A 84 15.60 -10.63 21.09
N LEU A 85 15.77 -10.77 22.41
CA LEU A 85 16.92 -10.19 23.13
C LEU A 85 18.23 -10.81 22.67
N PHE A 86 18.27 -12.12 22.45
CA PHE A 86 19.45 -12.79 21.91
C PHE A 86 19.79 -12.29 20.50
N LEU A 87 18.81 -12.18 19.60
CA LEU A 87 19.02 -11.66 18.25
C LEU A 87 19.47 -10.19 18.25
N ALA A 88 18.81 -9.36 19.06
CA ALA A 88 19.09 -7.92 19.12
C ALA A 88 20.47 -7.59 19.69
N PHE A 89 20.99 -8.35 20.66
CA PHE A 89 22.29 -8.08 21.27
C PHE A 89 23.35 -9.12 20.93
N GLY A 90 23.05 -10.39 21.17
CA GLY A 90 23.96 -11.51 20.87
C GLY A 90 24.22 -11.64 19.38
N GLY A 91 23.16 -11.60 18.56
CA GLY A 91 23.25 -11.62 17.10
C GLY A 91 24.13 -10.49 16.57
N VAL A 92 23.92 -9.26 17.05
CA VAL A 92 24.71 -8.08 16.66
C VAL A 92 26.19 -8.20 17.04
N ILE A 93 26.51 -8.70 18.23
CA ILE A 93 27.90 -8.94 18.66
C ILE A 93 28.56 -10.03 17.79
N LEU A 94 27.83 -11.11 17.50
CA LEU A 94 28.32 -12.18 16.64
C LEU A 94 28.55 -11.69 15.20
N THR A 95 27.67 -10.85 14.65
CA THR A 95 27.89 -10.23 13.34
C THR A 95 29.06 -9.26 13.35
N LEU A 96 29.20 -8.43 14.39
CA LEU A 96 30.33 -7.51 14.55
C LEU A 96 31.64 -8.28 14.50
N LEU A 97 31.78 -9.31 15.35
CA LEU A 97 33.02 -10.08 15.45
C LEU A 97 33.25 -10.91 14.20
N GLY A 98 32.24 -11.68 13.76
CA GLY A 98 32.36 -12.60 12.64
C GLY A 98 32.64 -11.86 11.33
N VAL A 99 31.80 -10.88 10.97
CA VAL A 99 31.99 -10.09 9.74
C VAL A 99 33.25 -9.24 9.82
N GLY A 100 33.53 -8.62 10.97
CA GLY A 100 34.74 -7.82 11.13
C GLY A 100 36.02 -8.65 11.00
N MET A 101 36.05 -9.85 11.57
CA MET A 101 37.17 -10.78 11.38
C MET A 101 37.28 -11.24 9.92
N THR A 102 36.16 -11.62 9.29
CA THR A 102 36.15 -12.02 7.86
C THR A 102 36.68 -10.91 6.97
N LEU A 103 36.23 -9.66 7.18
CA LEU A 103 36.72 -8.52 6.41
C LEU A 103 38.21 -8.25 6.64
N SER A 104 38.68 -8.33 7.90
CA SER A 104 40.10 -8.17 8.21
C SER A 104 40.98 -9.24 7.56
N PHE A 105 40.46 -10.45 7.40
CA PHE A 105 41.15 -11.55 6.74
C PHE A 105 41.20 -11.36 5.21
N LEU A 106 40.07 -10.92 4.61
CA LEU A 106 39.96 -10.69 3.17
C LEU A 106 40.73 -9.43 2.71
N LEU A 107 40.79 -8.41 3.56
CA LEU A 107 41.44 -7.12 3.31
C LEU A 107 42.34 -6.73 4.48
N PRO A 108 43.55 -7.32 4.60
CA PRO A 108 44.48 -7.08 5.71
C PRO A 108 45.01 -5.64 5.81
N SER A 109 44.81 -4.83 4.78
CA SER A 109 45.17 -3.41 4.74
C SER A 109 44.23 -2.54 5.60
N LEU A 110 43.08 -3.06 6.03
CA LEU A 110 42.12 -2.34 6.85
C LEU A 110 42.45 -2.44 8.35
N PRO A 111 42.35 -1.33 9.11
CA PRO A 111 42.45 -1.39 10.56
C PRO A 111 41.35 -2.28 11.15
N PHE A 112 41.68 -3.13 12.13
CA PHE A 112 40.72 -4.01 12.79
C PHE A 112 39.48 -3.27 13.32
N ALA A 113 39.67 -2.08 13.89
CA ALA A 113 38.57 -1.25 14.39
C ALA A 113 37.62 -0.80 13.26
N ALA A 114 38.12 -0.53 12.06
CA ALA A 114 37.29 -0.21 10.90
C ALA A 114 36.53 -1.44 10.39
N CYS A 115 37.14 -2.63 10.43
CA CYS A 115 36.45 -3.87 10.08
C CYS A 115 35.34 -4.21 11.09
N PHE A 116 35.57 -4.02 12.39
CA PHE A 116 34.54 -4.20 13.40
C PHE A 116 33.44 -3.13 13.31
N ALA A 117 33.79 -1.89 12.94
CA ALA A 117 32.79 -0.86 12.66
C ALA A 117 31.91 -1.27 11.48
N PHE A 118 32.51 -1.78 10.40
CA PHE A 118 31.76 -2.33 9.26
C PHE A 118 30.85 -3.50 9.67
N GLY A 119 31.34 -4.46 10.46
CA GLY A 119 30.52 -5.55 10.98
C GLY A 119 29.39 -5.09 11.88
N ALA A 120 29.61 -4.04 12.69
CA ALA A 120 28.60 -3.44 13.55
C ALA A 120 27.53 -2.69 12.75
N ALA A 121 27.94 -1.95 11.70
CA ALA A 121 27.01 -1.29 10.78
C ALA A 121 26.11 -2.29 10.06
N LEU A 122 26.63 -3.49 9.74
CA LEU A 122 25.85 -4.60 9.21
C LEU A 122 25.18 -5.46 10.29
N GLY A 123 25.20 -5.07 11.55
CA GLY A 123 24.49 -5.75 12.64
C GLY A 123 22.96 -5.61 12.54
N PRO A 124 22.43 -4.37 12.43
CA PRO A 124 21.01 -4.08 12.27
C PRO A 124 20.32 -4.87 11.15
N THR A 125 19.02 -5.11 11.28
CA THR A 125 18.21 -5.78 10.25
C THR A 125 16.93 -5.02 10.01
N ASP A 126 16.56 -4.93 8.74
CA ASP A 126 15.44 -4.15 8.29
C ASP A 126 14.18 -5.03 8.18
N ALA A 127 13.44 -5.09 9.28
CA ALA A 127 12.15 -5.78 9.32
C ALA A 127 11.13 -5.13 8.36
N VAL A 128 11.30 -3.86 8.02
CA VAL A 128 10.41 -3.14 7.11
C VAL A 128 10.56 -3.64 5.69
N ALA A 129 11.79 -3.87 5.23
CA ALA A 129 12.06 -4.50 3.94
C ALA A 129 11.32 -5.84 3.82
N VAL A 130 11.31 -6.65 4.88
CA VAL A 130 10.57 -7.93 4.93
C VAL A 130 9.06 -7.73 5.02
N SER A 131 8.57 -6.79 5.84
CA SER A 131 7.15 -6.49 5.94
C SER A 131 6.57 -5.96 4.61
N SER A 132 7.39 -5.29 3.79
CA SER A 132 6.97 -4.84 2.45
C SER A 132 6.72 -6.02 1.50
N LEU A 133 7.31 -7.18 1.80
CA LEU A 133 7.08 -8.46 1.09
C LEU A 133 5.94 -9.26 1.70
N SER A 134 5.52 -9.00 2.95
CA SER A 134 4.53 -9.82 3.66
C SER A 134 3.12 -9.76 3.05
N GLY A 135 2.84 -8.78 2.19
CA GLY A 135 1.61 -8.75 1.38
C GLY A 135 1.59 -9.79 0.25
N ARG A 136 2.72 -10.47 -0.01
CA ARG A 136 2.90 -11.47 -1.08
C ARG A 136 3.36 -12.83 -0.54
N VAL A 137 3.68 -12.91 0.75
CA VAL A 137 4.41 -14.00 1.38
C VAL A 137 3.81 -14.22 2.78
N ASN A 138 3.24 -15.38 3.05
CA ASN A 138 2.62 -15.67 4.34
C ASN A 138 3.67 -16.12 5.37
N ILE A 139 4.36 -15.15 5.97
CA ILE A 139 5.31 -15.43 7.05
C ILE A 139 4.52 -15.81 8.32
N PRO A 140 4.82 -16.96 8.97
CA PRO A 140 4.17 -17.35 10.21
C PRO A 140 4.20 -16.22 11.25
N LYS A 141 3.06 -15.94 11.89
CA LYS A 141 2.91 -14.82 12.85
C LYS A 141 4.02 -14.75 13.89
N LYS A 142 4.43 -15.92 14.42
CA LYS A 142 5.53 -16.01 15.40
C LYS A 142 6.85 -15.48 14.81
N ALA A 143 7.22 -15.91 13.61
CA ALA A 143 8.45 -15.47 12.94
C ALA A 143 8.39 -13.97 12.60
N MET A 144 7.23 -13.48 12.14
CA MET A 144 7.03 -12.04 11.89
C MET A 144 7.23 -11.21 13.17
N HIS A 145 6.59 -11.59 14.28
CA HIS A 145 6.75 -10.87 15.55
C HIS A 145 8.17 -10.92 16.11
N ILE A 146 8.91 -12.00 15.86
CA ILE A 146 10.33 -12.08 16.23
C ILE A 146 11.16 -11.11 15.37
N LEU A 147 10.94 -11.07 14.05
CA LEU A 147 11.64 -10.15 13.14
C LEU A 147 11.32 -8.69 13.45
N GLU A 148 10.05 -8.35 13.70
CA GLU A 148 9.62 -7.00 14.13
C GLU A 148 10.29 -6.62 15.45
N GLY A 149 10.25 -7.49 16.46
CA GLY A 149 10.87 -7.24 17.75
C GLY A 149 12.39 -7.13 17.68
N GLU A 150 13.03 -7.90 16.80
CA GLU A 150 14.45 -7.80 16.53
C GLU A 150 14.81 -6.45 15.91
N GLY A 151 14.13 -6.03 14.83
CA GLY A 151 14.40 -4.76 14.15
C GLY A 151 14.30 -3.55 15.09
N LEU A 152 13.28 -3.56 15.97
CA LEU A 152 13.08 -2.50 16.97
C LEU A 152 14.27 -2.29 17.92
N LEU A 153 14.97 -3.37 18.29
CA LEU A 153 16.03 -3.33 19.30
C LEU A 153 17.43 -3.37 18.68
N ASN A 154 17.59 -4.03 17.53
CA ASN A 154 18.90 -4.26 16.93
C ASN A 154 19.49 -3.02 16.24
N ASP A 155 18.64 -2.09 15.81
CA ASP A 155 19.08 -0.81 15.25
C ASP A 155 19.87 -0.02 16.30
N ALA A 156 19.34 0.04 17.52
CA ALA A 156 19.99 0.72 18.61
C ALA A 156 21.29 0.02 19.06
N SER A 157 21.26 -1.31 19.20
CA SER A 157 22.45 -2.06 19.63
C SER A 157 23.55 -2.03 18.56
N GLY A 158 23.19 -2.09 17.28
CA GLY A 158 24.10 -2.02 16.14
C GLY A 158 24.78 -0.67 16.01
N VAL A 159 24.01 0.44 16.07
CA VAL A 159 24.57 1.81 16.07
C VAL A 159 25.48 2.01 17.27
N THR A 160 25.11 1.52 18.45
CA THR A 160 25.96 1.65 19.65
C THR A 160 27.25 0.84 19.53
N ALA A 161 27.17 -0.39 19.02
CA ALA A 161 28.34 -1.22 18.77
C ALA A 161 29.27 -0.58 17.73
N PHE A 162 28.70 0.07 16.71
CA PHE A 162 29.46 0.85 15.73
C PHE A 162 30.18 2.03 16.37
N GLN A 163 29.51 2.81 17.24
CA GLN A 163 30.13 3.93 17.93
C GLN A 163 31.36 3.51 18.75
N PHE A 164 31.35 2.33 19.36
CA PHE A 164 32.53 1.80 20.06
C PHE A 164 33.65 1.39 19.13
N ALA A 165 33.33 0.72 18.02
CA ALA A 165 34.32 0.38 17.02
C ALA A 165 34.94 1.65 16.40
N LEU A 166 34.13 2.68 16.17
CA LEU A 166 34.58 3.99 15.71
C LEU A 166 35.45 4.70 16.77
N ALA A 167 35.05 4.69 18.04
CA ALA A 167 35.86 5.26 19.11
C ALA A 167 37.23 4.56 19.21
N ALA A 168 37.27 3.23 19.05
CA ALA A 168 38.52 2.47 18.97
C ALA A 168 39.34 2.84 17.74
N LEU A 169 38.69 3.10 16.60
CA LEU A 169 39.35 3.53 15.36
C LEU A 169 40.00 4.92 15.51
N ILE A 170 39.35 5.84 16.20
CA ILE A 170 39.83 7.22 16.40
C ILE A 170 40.91 7.28 17.49
N THR A 171 40.66 6.66 18.64
CA THR A 171 41.52 6.77 19.83
C THR A 171 42.65 5.75 19.85
N GLY A 172 42.57 4.68 19.05
CA GLY A 172 43.51 3.56 19.07
C GLY A 172 43.43 2.68 20.32
N SER A 173 42.49 2.95 21.23
CA SER A 173 42.32 2.21 22.49
C SER A 173 40.89 1.67 22.60
N PHE A 174 40.76 0.43 23.07
CA PHE A 174 39.46 -0.20 23.30
C PHE A 174 39.34 -0.65 24.77
N SER A 175 38.28 -0.20 25.44
CA SER A 175 37.90 -0.68 26.76
C SER A 175 36.52 -1.30 26.68
N ALA A 176 36.46 -2.63 26.67
CA ALA A 176 35.22 -3.40 26.65
C ALA A 176 34.30 -3.05 27.84
N VAL A 177 34.89 -2.79 29.01
CA VAL A 177 34.15 -2.46 30.24
C VAL A 177 33.52 -1.07 30.14
N ASN A 178 34.29 -0.05 29.72
CA ASN A 178 33.74 1.30 29.56
C ASN A 178 32.69 1.33 28.45
N ALA A 179 32.90 0.60 27.36
CA ALA A 179 31.92 0.44 26.30
C ALA A 179 30.62 -0.19 26.81
N GLY A 180 30.71 -1.31 27.55
CA GLY A 180 29.54 -1.97 28.13
C GLY A 180 28.75 -1.06 29.08
N VAL A 181 29.43 -0.33 29.96
CA VAL A 181 28.79 0.62 30.89
C VAL A 181 28.14 1.79 30.16
N SER A 182 28.82 2.41 29.19
CA SER A 182 28.27 3.51 28.40
C SER A 182 27.05 3.07 27.58
N LEU A 183 27.04 1.85 27.06
CA LEU A 183 25.88 1.29 26.33
C LEU A 183 24.66 1.18 27.25
N VAL A 184 24.84 0.62 28.44
CA VAL A 184 23.75 0.46 29.42
C VAL A 184 23.22 1.84 29.85
N ILE A 185 24.10 2.79 30.15
CA ILE A 185 23.70 4.15 30.55
C ILE A 185 22.97 4.86 29.41
N SER A 186 23.51 4.83 28.19
CA SER A 186 22.91 5.46 27.01
C SER A 186 21.55 4.86 26.67
N SER A 187 21.40 3.54 26.82
CA SER A 187 20.16 2.81 26.55
C SER A 187 19.08 3.09 27.59
N LEU A 188 19.43 3.00 28.88
CA LEU A 188 18.50 3.31 29.97
C LEU A 188 18.12 4.78 29.98
N GLY A 189 19.07 5.67 29.70
CA GLY A 189 18.83 7.11 29.57
C GLY A 189 17.89 7.43 28.42
N GLY A 190 18.12 6.86 27.23
CA GLY A 190 17.23 7.01 26.07
C GLY A 190 15.82 6.50 26.38
N ALA A 191 15.69 5.32 26.98
CA ALA A 191 14.41 4.77 27.40
C ALA A 191 13.67 5.67 28.41
N LEU A 192 14.40 6.23 29.37
CA LEU A 192 13.83 7.16 30.35
C LEU A 192 13.32 8.45 29.68
N VAL A 193 14.08 9.03 28.75
CA VAL A 193 13.67 10.22 27.99
C VAL A 193 12.40 9.93 27.19
N GLY A 194 12.34 8.81 26.45
CA GLY A 194 11.15 8.40 25.70
C GLY A 194 9.92 8.21 26.59
N PHE A 195 10.10 7.57 27.76
CA PHE A 195 9.04 7.41 28.76
C PHE A 195 8.52 8.76 29.28
N LEU A 196 9.43 9.65 29.71
CA LEU A 196 9.08 10.97 30.22
C LEU A 196 8.36 11.80 29.17
N LEU A 197 8.79 11.75 27.91
CA LEU A 197 8.16 12.47 26.82
C LEU A 197 6.71 12.01 26.58
N VAL A 198 6.46 10.70 26.56
CA VAL A 198 5.09 10.17 26.42
C VAL A 198 4.25 10.52 27.65
N TRP A 199 4.82 10.50 28.85
CA TRP A 199 4.14 10.95 30.05
C TRP A 199 3.72 12.42 29.98
N VAL A 200 4.62 13.30 29.52
CA VAL A 200 4.33 14.73 29.28
C VAL A 200 3.27 14.89 28.21
N LYS A 201 3.35 14.17 27.08
CA LYS A 201 2.32 14.16 26.03
C LYS A 201 0.95 13.85 26.63
N ARG A 202 0.83 12.79 27.43
CA ARG A 202 -0.43 12.40 28.08
C ARG A 202 -0.97 13.52 28.99
N LYS A 203 -0.11 14.25 29.68
CA LYS A 203 -0.52 15.42 30.48
C LYS A 203 -1.02 16.56 29.60
N VAL A 204 -0.33 16.88 28.51
CA VAL A 204 -0.74 17.91 27.55
C VAL A 204 -2.10 17.58 26.94
N ILE A 205 -2.28 16.34 26.47
CA ILE A 205 -3.56 15.86 25.93
C ILE A 205 -4.68 15.99 26.97
N ASN A 206 -4.47 15.53 28.19
CA ASN A 206 -5.46 15.66 29.27
C ASN A 206 -5.80 17.12 29.60
N MET A 207 -4.87 18.06 29.41
CA MET A 207 -5.14 19.50 29.57
C MET A 207 -5.98 20.05 28.41
N ILE A 208 -5.67 19.68 27.17
CA ILE A 208 -6.42 20.08 25.97
C ILE A 208 -7.87 19.57 26.06
N GLU A 209 -8.07 18.32 26.50
CA GLU A 209 -9.40 17.73 26.69
C GLU A 209 -10.26 18.48 27.70
N LYS A 210 -9.64 18.94 28.79
CA LYS A 210 -10.32 19.73 29.83
C LYS A 210 -10.68 21.14 29.35
N ALA A 211 -9.94 21.67 28.37
CA ALA A 211 -10.20 22.97 27.77
C ALA A 211 -11.27 22.92 26.65
N SER A 212 -11.91 21.77 26.42
CA SER A 212 -12.87 21.54 25.33
C SER A 212 -12.32 21.82 23.92
N ALA A 213 -11.00 21.83 23.76
CA ALA A 213 -10.31 22.03 22.49
C ALA A 213 -10.00 20.68 21.81
N ARG A 214 -11.01 19.83 21.62
CA ARG A 214 -10.85 18.55 20.92
C ARG A 214 -10.74 18.80 19.41
N ASP A 215 -9.52 18.74 18.89
CA ASP A 215 -9.23 18.81 17.47
C ASP A 215 -8.35 17.63 17.05
N VAL A 216 -8.88 16.78 16.16
CA VAL A 216 -8.18 15.61 15.62
C VAL A 216 -6.84 16.01 14.99
N THR A 217 -6.78 17.19 14.36
CA THR A 217 -5.58 17.71 13.68
C THR A 217 -4.47 18.00 14.68
N GLY A 218 -4.77 18.69 15.79
CA GLY A 218 -3.80 18.97 16.85
C GLY A 218 -3.20 17.70 17.47
N TYR A 219 -4.02 16.65 17.66
CA TYR A 219 -3.53 15.37 18.17
C TYR A 219 -2.60 14.68 17.19
N LEU A 220 -2.95 14.67 15.90
CA LEU A 220 -2.11 14.11 14.85
C LEU A 220 -0.77 14.85 14.73
N LEU A 221 -0.77 16.19 14.83
CA LEU A 221 0.46 16.98 14.79
C LEU A 221 1.38 16.67 15.99
N ILE A 222 0.83 16.58 17.20
CA ILE A 222 1.60 16.18 18.39
C ILE A 222 2.17 14.77 18.22
N GLU A 223 1.39 13.85 17.64
CA GLU A 223 1.84 12.49 17.38
C GLU A 223 2.96 12.42 16.35
N LEU A 224 2.86 13.16 15.23
CA LEU A 224 3.91 13.25 14.21
C LEU A 224 5.18 13.90 14.76
N LEU A 225 5.09 14.88 15.67
CA LEU A 225 6.24 15.55 16.28
C LEU A 225 7.00 14.66 17.29
N LEU A 226 6.33 13.68 17.87
CA LEU A 226 6.85 12.88 18.98
C LEU A 226 8.17 12.15 18.68
N PRO A 227 8.36 11.44 17.54
CA PRO A 227 9.65 10.81 17.22
C PRO A 227 10.81 11.79 17.15
N PHE A 228 10.61 12.95 16.53
CA PHE A 228 11.65 13.97 16.39
C PHE A 228 12.06 14.54 17.75
N LEU A 229 11.06 14.85 18.61
CA LEU A 229 11.32 15.31 19.97
C LEU A 229 12.02 14.24 20.81
N ALA A 230 11.61 12.97 20.70
CA ALA A 230 12.20 11.87 21.44
C ALA A 230 13.68 11.72 21.09
N TYR A 231 14.01 11.78 19.81
CA TYR A 231 15.38 11.65 19.32
C TYR A 231 16.24 12.85 19.73
N VAL A 232 15.81 14.08 19.39
CA VAL A 232 16.60 15.30 19.64
C VAL A 232 16.83 15.55 21.13
N LEU A 233 15.81 15.36 21.98
CA LEU A 233 15.98 15.54 23.42
C LEU A 233 16.98 14.54 24.01
N ALA A 234 16.93 13.28 23.56
CA ALA A 234 17.86 12.27 24.01
C ALA A 234 19.30 12.57 23.59
N GLU A 235 19.52 13.05 22.36
CA GLU A 235 20.85 13.48 21.92
C GLU A 235 21.38 14.68 22.72
N VAL A 236 20.52 15.64 23.07
CA VAL A 236 20.89 16.77 23.95
C VAL A 236 21.37 16.30 25.32
N PHE A 237 20.81 15.20 25.83
CA PHE A 237 21.25 14.57 27.08
C PHE A 237 22.44 13.59 26.90
N GLY A 238 22.94 13.40 25.68
CA GLY A 238 24.02 12.48 25.36
C GLY A 238 23.64 11.00 25.51
N VAL A 239 22.35 10.68 25.37
CA VAL A 239 21.80 9.31 25.45
C VAL A 239 21.19 8.90 24.12
N SER A 240 20.83 7.62 23.96
CA SER A 240 20.40 7.08 22.66
C SER A 240 19.05 7.65 22.18
N GLY A 241 19.10 8.48 21.13
CA GLY A 241 17.91 9.02 20.44
C GLY A 241 17.05 7.94 19.79
N ILE A 242 17.68 6.90 19.23
CA ILE A 242 17.00 5.76 18.62
C ILE A 242 16.15 5.02 19.66
N ILE A 243 16.73 4.68 20.82
CA ILE A 243 16.00 3.99 21.89
C ILE A 243 14.87 4.86 22.45
N SER A 244 15.10 6.17 22.59
CA SER A 244 14.08 7.12 23.02
C SER A 244 12.86 7.11 22.09
N ALA A 245 13.07 7.14 20.77
CA ALA A 245 12.01 7.07 19.78
C ALA A 245 11.26 5.73 19.81
N VAL A 246 11.99 4.60 19.88
CA VAL A 246 11.40 3.25 19.98
C VAL A 246 10.53 3.12 21.23
N VAL A 247 11.05 3.51 22.40
CA VAL A 247 10.30 3.44 23.67
C VAL A 247 9.08 4.35 23.64
N ALA A 248 9.20 5.54 23.05
CA ALA A 248 8.06 6.44 22.86
C ALA A 248 6.97 5.80 21.98
N GLY A 249 7.36 5.08 20.91
CA GLY A 249 6.47 4.34 20.02
C GLY A 249 5.77 3.18 20.74
N ILE A 250 6.52 2.33 21.44
CA ILE A 250 5.97 1.19 22.20
C ILE A 250 4.95 1.66 23.25
N LEU A 251 5.22 2.76 23.96
CA LEU A 251 4.29 3.32 24.95
C LEU A 251 3.03 3.97 24.33
N GLN A 252 3.05 4.21 23.02
CA GLN A 252 1.91 4.66 22.22
C GLN A 252 1.06 3.51 21.69
N ALA A 253 1.53 2.26 21.71
CA ALA A 253 0.82 1.12 21.14
C ALA A 253 -0.62 0.99 21.66
N SER A 254 -1.54 0.58 20.77
CA SER A 254 -2.99 0.54 21.01
C SER A 254 -3.37 -0.35 22.21
N SER A 255 -2.58 -1.39 22.52
CA SER A 255 -2.73 -2.23 23.72
C SER A 255 -2.70 -1.45 25.04
N PHE A 256 -2.19 -0.21 25.04
CA PHE A 256 -2.14 0.66 26.23
C PHE A 256 -3.23 1.75 26.26
N ARG A 257 -4.13 1.83 25.27
CA ARG A 257 -5.18 2.88 25.18
C ARG A 257 -6.58 2.33 25.51
N LYS A 258 -7.40 3.13 26.21
CA LYS A 258 -8.85 2.86 26.37
C LYS A 258 -9.58 3.39 25.13
N ILE A 259 -10.52 2.61 24.58
CA ILE A 259 -11.21 2.94 23.33
C ILE A 259 -12.40 3.89 23.61
N THR A 260 -12.38 5.09 23.03
CA THR A 260 -13.52 6.02 22.94
C THR A 260 -13.89 6.31 21.47
N ILE A 261 -15.08 6.89 21.23
CA ILE A 261 -15.58 7.17 19.86
C ILE A 261 -14.70 8.20 19.11
N PHE A 262 -14.12 9.18 19.83
CA PHE A 262 -13.14 10.11 19.26
C PHE A 262 -11.84 9.40 18.84
N ASP A 263 -11.47 8.32 19.54
CA ASP A 263 -10.30 7.52 19.20
C ASP A 263 -10.49 6.75 17.88
N ALA A 264 -11.72 6.48 17.44
CA ALA A 264 -11.98 5.78 16.18
C ALA A 264 -11.70 6.67 14.95
N GLU A 265 -12.15 7.93 14.98
CA GLU A 265 -11.88 8.90 13.90
C GLU A 265 -10.40 9.29 13.87
N LEU A 266 -9.81 9.54 15.05
CA LEU A 266 -8.37 9.78 15.21
C LEU A 266 -7.54 8.57 14.75
N SER A 267 -7.93 7.34 15.09
CA SER A 267 -7.22 6.13 14.68
C SER A 267 -7.28 5.90 13.18
N SER A 268 -8.41 6.19 12.51
CA SER A 268 -8.52 6.04 11.06
C SER A 268 -7.66 7.05 10.32
N LEU A 269 -7.71 8.33 10.75
CA LEU A 269 -6.89 9.38 10.14
C LEU A 269 -5.40 9.17 10.43
N SER A 270 -5.02 8.92 11.69
CA SER A 270 -3.63 8.61 12.08
C SER A 270 -3.08 7.42 11.28
N ASN A 271 -3.81 6.30 11.20
CA ASN A 271 -3.32 5.14 10.46
C ASN A 271 -3.11 5.44 8.96
N SER A 272 -4.02 6.22 8.36
CA SER A 272 -3.90 6.62 6.95
C SER A 272 -2.71 7.54 6.73
N THR A 273 -2.54 8.57 7.57
CA THR A 273 -1.42 9.50 7.52
C THR A 273 -0.08 8.79 7.71
N TRP A 274 0.04 7.97 8.76
CA TRP A 274 1.26 7.21 9.02
C TRP A 274 1.58 6.20 7.92
N THR A 275 0.58 5.61 7.28
CA THR A 275 0.82 4.71 6.14
C THR A 275 1.48 5.46 4.99
N THR A 276 1.00 6.67 4.67
CA THR A 276 1.63 7.54 3.67
C THR A 276 3.04 7.97 4.10
N VAL A 277 3.21 8.44 5.35
CA VAL A 277 4.52 8.87 5.88
C VAL A 277 5.53 7.72 5.83
N THR A 278 5.17 6.55 6.35
CA THR A 278 6.05 5.36 6.39
C THR A 278 6.44 4.93 4.97
N PHE A 279 5.48 4.90 4.03
CA PHE A 279 5.77 4.61 2.63
C PHE A 279 6.77 5.61 2.03
N THR A 280 6.56 6.92 2.25
CA THR A 280 7.45 7.97 1.77
C THR A 280 8.85 7.84 2.38
N LEU A 281 8.96 7.63 3.69
CA LEU A 281 10.25 7.48 4.38
C LEU A 281 11.01 6.24 3.89
N ASN A 282 10.34 5.09 3.77
CA ASN A 282 10.96 3.88 3.21
C ASN A 282 11.43 4.10 1.77
N ALA A 283 10.59 4.73 0.93
CA ALA A 283 10.95 5.04 -0.44
C ALA A 283 12.17 5.97 -0.51
N LEU A 284 12.25 6.98 0.36
CA LEU A 284 13.42 7.83 0.47
C LEU A 284 14.67 7.01 0.77
N VAL A 285 14.63 6.09 1.74
CA VAL A 285 15.82 5.30 2.05
C VAL A 285 16.30 4.45 0.87
N PHE A 286 15.39 3.74 0.21
CA PHE A 286 15.77 2.91 -0.93
C PHE A 286 16.27 3.75 -2.12
N ILE A 287 15.71 4.94 -2.33
CA ILE A 287 16.22 5.89 -3.33
C ILE A 287 17.61 6.39 -2.93
N PHE A 288 17.83 6.78 -1.67
CA PHE A 288 19.16 7.18 -1.17
C PHE A 288 20.18 6.05 -1.37
N LEU A 289 19.84 4.81 -1.02
CA LEU A 289 20.69 3.65 -1.28
C LEU A 289 21.07 3.54 -2.76
N GLY A 290 20.12 3.78 -3.67
CA GLY A 290 20.39 3.79 -5.11
C GLY A 290 21.31 4.93 -5.56
N ILE A 291 21.11 6.14 -5.04
CA ILE A 291 21.98 7.30 -5.32
C ILE A 291 23.41 7.02 -4.84
N GLU A 292 23.54 6.51 -3.62
CA GLU A 292 24.83 6.19 -3.01
C GLU A 292 25.55 5.05 -3.75
N LEU A 293 24.81 4.05 -4.23
CA LEU A 293 25.39 3.03 -5.11
C LEU A 293 26.06 3.68 -6.32
N THR A 294 25.51 4.73 -6.91
CA THR A 294 26.17 5.42 -8.03
C THR A 294 27.39 6.22 -7.58
N GLN A 295 27.25 7.05 -6.53
CA GLN A 295 28.30 7.95 -6.07
C GLN A 295 29.56 7.22 -5.58
N VAL A 296 29.37 6.08 -4.90
CA VAL A 296 30.49 5.33 -4.30
C VAL A 296 31.08 4.31 -5.28
N PHE A 297 30.31 3.85 -6.28
CA PHE A 297 30.76 2.86 -7.25
C PHE A 297 31.80 3.41 -8.23
N SER A 298 31.57 4.58 -8.84
CA SER A 298 32.49 5.13 -9.86
C SER A 298 33.93 5.32 -9.32
N PRO A 299 34.16 5.97 -8.16
CA PRO A 299 35.51 6.18 -7.65
C PRO A 299 36.24 4.88 -7.28
N VAL A 300 35.55 3.89 -6.72
CA VAL A 300 36.18 2.63 -6.27
C VAL A 300 36.47 1.71 -7.45
N TRP A 301 35.59 1.69 -8.45
CA TRP A 301 35.70 0.84 -9.64
C TRP A 301 36.77 1.34 -10.62
N GLU A 302 37.00 2.65 -10.70
CA GLU A 302 37.99 3.26 -11.60
C GLU A 302 39.40 3.34 -11.01
N ASN A 303 39.53 3.40 -9.68
CA ASN A 303 40.83 3.59 -9.00
C ASN A 303 41.84 2.44 -9.21
N GLY A 304 41.42 1.25 -9.66
CA GLY A 304 42.29 0.12 -9.99
C GLY A 304 43.09 -0.48 -8.83
N LEU A 305 42.97 0.05 -7.60
CA LEU A 305 43.65 -0.41 -6.39
C LEU A 305 43.26 -1.84 -6.01
N TYR A 306 42.01 -2.22 -6.27
CA TYR A 306 41.48 -3.56 -6.08
C TYR A 306 40.89 -4.06 -7.39
N SER A 307 41.08 -5.35 -7.70
CA SER A 307 40.42 -5.96 -8.85
C SER A 307 38.91 -5.96 -8.65
N ASN A 308 38.15 -5.53 -9.66
CA ASN A 308 36.69 -5.51 -9.62
C ASN A 308 36.09 -6.89 -9.28
N TRP A 309 36.72 -7.96 -9.78
CA TRP A 309 36.30 -9.32 -9.46
C TRP A 309 36.53 -9.67 -7.99
N MET A 310 37.65 -9.20 -7.41
CA MET A 310 37.93 -9.38 -5.98
C MET A 310 36.89 -8.65 -5.13
N LEU A 311 36.50 -7.43 -5.50
CA LEU A 311 35.49 -6.66 -4.77
C LEU A 311 34.11 -7.34 -4.76
N ILE A 312 33.66 -7.84 -5.91
CA ILE A 312 32.41 -8.61 -6.01
C ILE A 312 32.49 -9.88 -5.15
N LEU A 313 33.61 -10.60 -5.21
CA LEU A 313 33.83 -11.81 -4.42
C LEU A 313 33.83 -11.51 -2.91
N VAL A 314 34.42 -10.39 -2.48
CA VAL A 314 34.38 -9.94 -1.08
C VAL A 314 32.95 -9.64 -0.64
N ILE A 315 32.16 -8.92 -1.46
CA ILE A 315 30.73 -8.64 -1.17
C ILE A 315 29.95 -9.94 -1.01
N LEU A 316 30.13 -10.89 -1.93
CA LEU A 316 29.43 -12.19 -1.88
C LEU A 316 29.85 -13.01 -0.66
N LEU A 317 31.14 -13.09 -0.36
CA LEU A 317 31.64 -13.83 0.81
C LEU A 317 31.15 -13.22 2.12
N ILE A 318 31.15 -11.90 2.25
CA ILE A 318 30.60 -11.21 3.43
C ILE A 318 29.10 -11.47 3.56
N SER A 319 28.36 -11.40 2.46
CA SER A 319 26.92 -11.65 2.44
C SER A 319 26.60 -13.09 2.85
N VAL A 320 27.33 -14.08 2.32
CA VAL A 320 27.21 -15.48 2.74
C VAL A 320 27.55 -15.63 4.21
N MET A 321 28.65 -15.01 4.68
CA MET A 321 29.05 -15.10 6.07
C MET A 321 28.02 -14.49 7.02
N LEU A 322 27.36 -13.39 6.65
CA LEU A 322 26.23 -12.82 7.40
C LEU A 322 25.10 -13.84 7.60
N PHE A 323 24.67 -14.50 6.51
CA PHE A 323 23.63 -15.53 6.60
C PHE A 323 24.09 -16.74 7.40
N VAL A 324 25.35 -17.17 7.26
CA VAL A 324 25.92 -18.29 8.03
C VAL A 324 25.97 -17.97 9.52
N ILE A 325 26.51 -16.80 9.90
CA ILE A 325 26.55 -16.36 11.31
C ILE A 325 25.13 -16.35 11.88
N ARG A 326 24.18 -15.78 11.15
CA ARG A 326 22.79 -15.70 11.58
C ARG A 326 22.17 -17.09 11.74
N PHE A 327 22.27 -17.94 10.73
CA PHE A 327 21.76 -19.32 10.78
C PHE A 327 22.35 -20.12 11.95
N VAL A 328 23.66 -20.05 12.14
CA VAL A 328 24.36 -20.73 13.24
C VAL A 328 23.92 -20.18 14.59
N SER A 329 23.81 -18.85 14.72
CA SER A 329 23.40 -18.21 15.97
C SER A 329 21.97 -18.60 16.39
N ILE A 330 21.02 -18.59 15.45
CA ILE A 330 19.63 -18.97 15.69
C ILE A 330 19.55 -20.47 15.99
N THR A 331 20.23 -21.29 15.20
CA THR A 331 20.27 -22.74 15.41
C THR A 331 20.83 -23.10 16.78
N ALA A 332 21.95 -22.47 17.18
CA ALA A 332 22.54 -22.67 18.50
C ALA A 332 21.60 -22.26 19.64
N PHE A 333 20.89 -21.14 19.48
CA PHE A 333 19.91 -20.68 20.46
C PHE A 333 18.73 -21.64 20.62
N TYR A 334 18.15 -22.09 19.50
CA TYR A 334 17.03 -23.05 19.50
C TYR A 334 17.45 -24.42 20.06
N LEU A 335 18.65 -24.91 19.69
CA LEU A 335 19.22 -26.14 20.26
C LEU A 335 19.42 -26.04 21.78
N PHE A 336 19.89 -24.90 22.28
CA PHE A 336 20.08 -24.66 23.70
C PHE A 336 18.75 -24.66 24.48
N LYS A 337 17.67 -24.15 23.87
CA LYS A 337 16.34 -24.05 24.50
C LYS A 337 15.52 -25.35 24.43
N GLY A 338 15.66 -26.14 23.37
CA GLY A 338 14.73 -27.24 23.04
C GLY A 338 15.34 -28.62 22.75
N GLY A 339 16.67 -28.74 22.63
CA GLY A 339 17.35 -30.00 22.27
C GLY A 339 17.20 -30.42 20.79
N LEU A 340 17.87 -31.51 20.39
CA LEU A 340 17.93 -31.94 18.97
C LEU A 340 16.59 -32.39 18.37
N THR A 341 15.62 -32.81 19.19
CA THR A 341 14.35 -33.35 18.71
C THR A 341 13.42 -32.29 18.12
N ARG A 342 13.50 -31.03 18.59
CA ARG A 342 12.70 -29.90 18.07
C ARG A 342 13.29 -29.22 16.82
N PHE A 343 14.55 -29.48 16.52
CA PHE A 343 15.26 -28.84 15.40
C PHE A 343 14.60 -29.09 14.04
N LYS A 344 14.08 -30.30 13.77
CA LYS A 344 13.42 -30.60 12.49
C LYS A 344 12.08 -29.88 12.32
N GLU A 345 11.33 -29.69 13.41
CA GLU A 345 10.05 -28.99 13.39
C GLU A 345 10.25 -27.47 13.25
N GLU A 346 11.35 -26.94 13.80
CA GLU A 346 11.64 -25.50 13.82
C GLU A 346 12.55 -25.05 12.65
N LEU A 347 13.03 -25.97 11.81
CA LEU A 347 13.99 -25.66 10.73
C LEU A 347 13.44 -24.63 9.74
N ASN A 348 12.14 -24.70 9.40
CA ASN A 348 11.54 -23.71 8.51
C ASN A 348 11.49 -22.32 9.18
N GLU A 349 11.14 -22.25 10.47
CA GLU A 349 11.17 -21.00 11.24
C GLU A 349 12.59 -20.42 11.29
N ILE A 350 13.61 -21.25 11.53
CA ILE A 350 15.02 -20.83 11.54
C ILE A 350 15.45 -20.27 10.18
N LEU A 351 15.07 -20.91 9.07
CA LEU A 351 15.38 -20.44 7.73
C LEU A 351 14.66 -19.11 7.43
N ILE A 352 13.38 -18.99 7.77
CA ILE A 352 12.61 -17.75 7.61
C ILE A 352 13.23 -16.62 8.42
N LEU A 353 13.62 -16.86 9.68
CA LEU A 353 14.31 -15.86 10.51
C LEU A 353 15.69 -15.49 9.97
N THR A 354 16.39 -16.45 9.35
CA THR A 354 17.71 -16.23 8.74
C THR A 354 17.61 -15.35 7.50
N PHE A 355 16.75 -15.73 6.54
CA PHE A 355 16.59 -15.02 5.28
C PHE A 355 15.72 -13.76 5.38
N GLY A 356 14.89 -13.67 6.43
CA GLY A 356 14.18 -12.44 6.82
C GLY A 356 15.08 -11.41 7.53
N GLY A 357 16.33 -11.76 7.86
CA GLY A 357 17.29 -10.82 8.45
C GLY A 357 17.95 -9.89 7.43
N VAL A 358 17.17 -9.29 6.54
CA VAL A 358 17.68 -8.44 5.46
C VAL A 358 18.39 -7.20 6.04
N LYS A 359 19.49 -6.76 5.43
CA LYS A 359 20.16 -5.51 5.80
C LYS A 359 19.52 -4.34 5.08
N GLY A 360 19.49 -3.17 5.71
CA GLY A 360 18.76 -2.06 5.13
C GLY A 360 19.15 -0.70 5.69
N THR A 361 18.13 0.10 5.96
CA THR A 361 18.22 1.56 6.10
C THR A 361 19.21 2.03 7.17
N VAL A 362 19.17 1.42 8.36
CA VAL A 362 20.03 1.77 9.48
C VAL A 362 21.49 1.38 9.25
N SER A 363 21.75 0.27 8.56
CA SER A 363 23.11 -0.12 8.19
C SER A 363 23.78 0.91 7.31
N LEU A 364 23.03 1.45 6.34
CA LEU A 364 23.48 2.52 5.46
C LEU A 364 23.80 3.79 6.28
N ALA A 365 22.84 4.27 7.09
CA ALA A 365 23.03 5.47 7.90
C ALA A 365 24.25 5.36 8.84
N THR A 366 24.41 4.20 9.47
CA THR A 366 25.48 3.94 10.44
C THR A 366 26.85 4.03 9.79
N ILE A 367 27.04 3.42 8.62
CA ILE A 367 28.35 3.42 7.96
C ILE A 367 28.77 4.84 7.51
N PHE A 368 27.81 5.73 7.21
CA PHE A 368 28.12 7.11 6.83
C PHE A 368 28.69 7.97 7.96
N ILE A 369 28.49 7.57 9.22
CA ILE A 369 29.08 8.21 10.39
C ILE A 369 30.61 8.06 10.39
N LEU A 370 31.18 7.13 9.60
CA LEU A 370 32.63 7.03 9.45
C LEU A 370 33.22 8.39 9.01
N PRO A 371 34.22 8.90 9.74
CA PRO A 371 34.75 10.23 9.51
C PRO A 371 35.56 10.27 8.20
N LEU A 372 35.55 11.43 7.55
CA LEU A 372 36.38 11.69 6.37
C LEU A 372 37.88 11.72 6.72
N THR A 373 38.21 12.09 7.96
CA THR A 373 39.58 12.19 8.45
C THR A 373 39.71 11.52 9.82
N ILE A 374 40.84 10.84 10.04
CA ILE A 374 41.22 10.27 11.34
C ILE A 374 42.54 10.93 11.74
N ASN A 375 42.57 11.59 12.90
CA ASN A 375 43.75 12.28 13.41
C ASN A 375 44.39 13.28 12.40
N GLY A 376 43.53 13.98 11.63
CA GLY A 376 43.96 14.96 10.63
C GLY A 376 44.40 14.38 9.28
N MET A 377 44.44 13.05 9.12
CA MET A 377 44.73 12.37 7.84
C MET A 377 43.45 11.88 7.17
N VAL A 378 43.37 11.96 5.84
CA VAL A 378 42.22 11.46 5.06
C VAL A 378 42.08 9.95 5.24
N PHE A 379 40.88 9.49 5.60
CA PHE A 379 40.57 8.07 5.74
C PHE A 379 40.17 7.48 4.38
N HIS A 380 41.19 7.06 3.61
CA HIS A 380 41.03 6.63 2.21
C HIS A 380 40.16 5.38 2.07
N GLN A 381 40.05 4.56 3.11
CA GLN A 381 39.28 3.32 3.09
C GLN A 381 37.78 3.52 3.36
N ARG A 382 37.34 4.75 3.68
CA ARG A 382 35.92 5.07 3.88
C ARG A 382 35.07 4.72 2.66
N SER A 383 35.49 5.14 1.47
CA SER A 383 34.75 4.88 0.22
C SER A 383 34.62 3.38 -0.06
N LEU A 384 35.68 2.60 0.22
CA LEU A 384 35.65 1.15 0.12
C LEU A 384 34.65 0.52 1.09
N LEU A 385 34.61 0.96 2.35
CA LEU A 385 33.67 0.41 3.33
C LEU A 385 32.21 0.77 2.99
N LEU A 386 31.95 1.98 2.50
CA LEU A 386 30.64 2.38 1.99
C LEU A 386 30.22 1.52 0.80
N PHE A 387 31.14 1.30 -0.15
CA PHE A 387 30.92 0.46 -1.33
C PHE A 387 30.55 -0.98 -0.94
N LEU A 388 31.35 -1.60 -0.06
CA LEU A 388 31.09 -2.95 0.43
C LEU A 388 29.76 -3.02 1.18
N THR A 389 29.42 -2.00 1.98
CA THR A 389 28.17 -1.97 2.75
C THR A 389 26.96 -1.90 1.82
N ALA A 390 26.97 -0.99 0.84
CA ALA A 390 25.89 -0.85 -0.13
C ALA A 390 25.72 -2.13 -0.98
N GLY A 391 26.83 -2.76 -1.41
CA GLY A 391 26.81 -4.03 -2.12
C GLY A 391 26.23 -5.17 -1.29
N VAL A 392 26.61 -5.28 -0.01
CA VAL A 392 26.08 -6.31 0.92
C VAL A 392 24.59 -6.07 1.20
N ILE A 393 24.16 -4.83 1.40
CA ILE A 393 22.74 -4.49 1.55
C ILE A 393 21.95 -4.94 0.32
N LEU A 394 22.44 -4.63 -0.88
CA LEU A 394 21.78 -5.04 -2.12
C LEU A 394 21.68 -6.56 -2.25
N VAL A 395 22.77 -7.29 -2.01
CA VAL A 395 22.78 -8.75 -2.10
C VAL A 395 21.85 -9.38 -1.05
N THR A 396 21.91 -8.93 0.19
CA THR A 396 21.05 -9.47 1.27
C THR A 396 19.57 -9.18 1.01
N LEU A 397 19.23 -8.01 0.47
CA LEU A 397 17.87 -7.66 0.05
C LEU A 397 17.38 -8.56 -1.08
N VAL A 398 18.16 -8.73 -2.14
CA VAL A 398 17.80 -9.61 -3.28
C VAL A 398 17.64 -11.05 -2.81
N VAL A 399 18.55 -11.55 -1.98
CA VAL A 399 18.45 -12.91 -1.41
C VAL A 399 17.19 -13.05 -0.54
N GLY A 400 16.87 -12.08 0.31
CA GLY A 400 15.65 -12.11 1.12
C GLY A 400 14.37 -12.13 0.27
N ILE A 401 14.32 -11.30 -0.78
CA ILE A 401 13.20 -11.23 -1.74
C ILE A 401 12.99 -12.57 -2.45
N LEU A 402 14.07 -13.27 -2.82
CA LEU A 402 13.98 -14.54 -3.55
C LEU A 402 13.76 -15.74 -2.62
N ALA A 403 14.38 -15.75 -1.44
CA ALA A 403 14.34 -16.88 -0.52
C ALA A 403 13.03 -16.94 0.27
N LEU A 404 12.49 -15.81 0.73
CA LEU A 404 11.29 -15.80 1.57
C LEU A 404 10.07 -16.43 0.88
N PRO A 405 9.73 -16.11 -0.38
CA PRO A 405 8.62 -16.77 -1.08
C PRO A 405 8.80 -18.28 -1.24
N ILE A 406 10.04 -18.77 -1.34
CA ILE A 406 10.33 -20.21 -1.47
C ILE A 406 10.18 -20.94 -0.12
N LEU A 407 10.44 -20.24 0.99
CA LEU A 407 10.44 -20.81 2.35
C LEU A 407 9.08 -20.74 3.04
N THR A 408 8.24 -19.79 2.65
CA THR A 408 6.84 -19.72 3.10
C THR A 408 5.96 -20.43 2.10
N GLU A 409 4.88 -21.05 2.57
CA GLU A 409 3.82 -21.51 1.67
C GLU A 409 3.34 -20.33 0.83
N GLU A 410 3.25 -20.54 -0.50
CA GLU A 410 2.61 -19.58 -1.40
C GLU A 410 1.26 -19.22 -0.79
N GLN A 411 0.87 -17.94 -0.93
CA GLN A 411 -0.55 -17.65 -0.87
C GLN A 411 -1.21 -18.60 -1.88
N GLU A 412 -1.93 -19.62 -1.40
CA GLU A 412 -3.28 -19.77 -1.89
C GLU A 412 -3.86 -18.38 -1.69
N ILE A 413 -3.87 -17.59 -2.77
CA ILE A 413 -4.70 -16.39 -2.89
C ILE A 413 -6.02 -16.88 -2.34
N ASN A 414 -6.40 -16.42 -1.13
CA ASN A 414 -7.48 -17.01 -0.35
C ASN A 414 -8.62 -17.28 -1.34
N GLY A 415 -8.83 -18.56 -1.67
CA GLY A 415 -9.87 -18.95 -2.61
C GLY A 415 -11.14 -18.30 -2.13
N THR A 416 -11.92 -17.76 -3.08
CA THR A 416 -13.19 -17.05 -2.90
C THR A 416 -13.62 -16.93 -1.44
N ASP A 417 -13.83 -15.71 -0.94
CA ASP A 417 -14.63 -15.58 0.27
C ASP A 417 -16.08 -15.96 -0.04
N LEU A 418 -16.33 -17.27 -0.18
CA LEU A 418 -17.62 -17.88 -0.49
C LEU A 418 -18.65 -17.42 0.53
N ASN A 419 -18.22 -17.18 1.77
CA ASN A 419 -19.08 -16.63 2.80
C ASN A 419 -19.50 -15.20 2.45
N ALA A 420 -18.58 -14.34 1.98
CA ALA A 420 -18.93 -13.00 1.51
C ALA A 420 -19.91 -13.04 0.31
N LEU A 421 -19.68 -13.92 -0.67
CA LEU A 421 -20.59 -14.11 -1.80
C LEU A 421 -21.99 -14.54 -1.33
N MET A 422 -22.08 -15.59 -0.51
CA MET A 422 -23.35 -16.08 0.04
C MET A 422 -24.09 -15.01 0.85
N ILE A 423 -23.37 -14.25 1.67
CA ILE A 423 -23.93 -13.13 2.44
C ILE A 423 -24.55 -12.09 1.49
N LEU A 424 -23.83 -11.67 0.45
CA LEU A 424 -24.34 -10.66 -0.48
C LEU A 424 -25.52 -11.17 -1.32
N GLU A 425 -25.50 -12.44 -1.73
CA GLU A 425 -26.63 -13.07 -2.43
C GLU A 425 -27.89 -13.08 -1.59
N GLU A 426 -27.79 -13.46 -0.31
CA GLU A 426 -28.91 -13.47 0.63
C GLU A 426 -29.47 -12.06 0.90
N VAL A 427 -28.61 -11.04 0.94
CA VAL A 427 -29.03 -9.63 0.99
C VAL A 427 -29.81 -9.24 -0.27
N VAL A 428 -29.31 -9.62 -1.45
CA VAL A 428 -30.00 -9.36 -2.73
C VAL A 428 -31.36 -10.05 -2.78
N GLU A 429 -31.46 -11.30 -2.33
CA GLU A 429 -32.74 -12.00 -2.25
C GLU A 429 -33.72 -11.30 -1.31
N SER A 430 -33.27 -10.89 -0.13
CA SER A 430 -34.07 -10.13 0.84
C SER A 430 -34.58 -8.82 0.23
N LEU A 431 -33.72 -8.07 -0.45
CA LEU A 431 -34.10 -6.82 -1.14
C LEU A 431 -35.08 -7.08 -2.29
N ARG A 432 -34.95 -8.19 -3.02
CA ARG A 432 -35.90 -8.59 -4.08
C ARG A 432 -37.27 -8.94 -3.52
N GLN A 433 -37.33 -9.58 -2.36
CA GLN A 433 -38.59 -9.84 -1.67
C GLN A 433 -39.26 -8.52 -1.26
N GLU A 434 -38.51 -7.60 -0.63
CA GLU A 434 -39.03 -6.25 -0.31
C GLU A 434 -39.51 -5.51 -1.58
N ALA A 435 -38.80 -5.63 -2.70
CA ALA A 435 -39.17 -4.99 -3.96
C ALA A 435 -40.48 -5.54 -4.56
N LYS A 436 -40.81 -6.84 -4.38
CA LYS A 436 -42.05 -7.44 -4.89
C LYS A 436 -43.30 -6.87 -4.25
N GLU A 437 -43.21 -6.43 -3.00
CA GLU A 437 -44.31 -5.83 -2.25
C GLU A 437 -44.57 -4.37 -2.64
N LEU A 438 -43.62 -3.73 -3.33
CA LEU A 438 -43.71 -2.34 -3.72
C LEU A 438 -44.40 -2.16 -5.10
N PRO A 439 -45.18 -1.09 -5.29
CA PRO A 439 -45.72 -0.78 -6.61
C PRO A 439 -44.60 -0.52 -7.62
N LYS A 440 -44.60 -1.22 -8.77
CA LYS A 440 -43.53 -1.15 -9.80
C LYS A 440 -43.19 0.27 -10.30
N ASN A 441 -44.11 1.23 -10.17
CA ASN A 441 -43.89 2.63 -10.59
C ASN A 441 -43.60 3.58 -9.43
N SER A 442 -43.46 3.07 -8.20
CA SER A 442 -43.13 3.88 -7.03
C SER A 442 -41.66 4.26 -7.02
N LYS A 443 -41.34 5.42 -6.44
CA LYS A 443 -39.95 5.81 -6.21
C LYS A 443 -39.21 4.84 -5.29
N GLU A 444 -39.93 4.22 -4.36
CA GLU A 444 -39.35 3.23 -3.43
C GLU A 444 -38.95 1.93 -4.13
N TYR A 445 -39.76 1.45 -5.08
CA TYR A 445 -39.42 0.29 -5.91
C TYR A 445 -38.13 0.57 -6.70
N LEU A 446 -38.09 1.71 -7.39
CA LEU A 446 -36.94 2.12 -8.19
C LEU A 446 -35.67 2.34 -7.34
N ALA A 447 -35.81 2.88 -6.12
CA ALA A 447 -34.68 3.03 -5.20
C ALA A 447 -34.16 1.67 -4.74
N THR A 448 -35.05 0.73 -4.43
CA THR A 448 -34.69 -0.62 -3.98
C THR A 448 -34.01 -1.41 -5.11
N GLU A 449 -34.52 -1.31 -6.34
CA GLU A 449 -33.88 -1.89 -7.53
C GLU A 449 -32.46 -1.33 -7.77
N ALA A 450 -32.25 -0.02 -7.57
CA ALA A 450 -30.93 0.58 -7.70
C ALA A 450 -29.93 0.06 -6.65
N VAL A 451 -30.41 -0.24 -5.43
CA VAL A 451 -29.59 -0.85 -4.37
C VAL A 451 -29.23 -2.28 -4.74
N ILE A 452 -30.20 -3.06 -5.22
CA ILE A 452 -29.96 -4.43 -5.72
C ILE A 452 -28.87 -4.41 -6.80
N GLU A 453 -28.95 -3.48 -7.75
CA GLU A 453 -27.93 -3.33 -8.81
C GLU A 453 -26.54 -3.07 -8.22
N ASN A 454 -26.42 -2.21 -7.21
CA ASN A 454 -25.15 -1.95 -6.56
C ASN A 454 -24.57 -3.20 -5.85
N TYR A 455 -25.42 -4.00 -5.19
CA TYR A 455 -25.00 -5.27 -4.60
C TYR A 455 -24.62 -6.31 -5.66
N GLN A 456 -25.33 -6.37 -6.78
CA GLN A 456 -24.98 -7.24 -7.90
C GLN A 456 -23.66 -6.86 -8.57
N GLU A 457 -23.30 -5.58 -8.58
CA GLU A 457 -21.97 -5.13 -9.00
C GLU A 457 -20.89 -5.64 -8.02
N ARG A 458 -21.11 -5.53 -6.70
CA ARG A 458 -20.18 -6.05 -5.69
C ARG A 458 -19.99 -7.57 -5.78
N ILE A 459 -21.08 -8.33 -5.97
CA ILE A 459 -21.01 -9.79 -6.19
C ILE A 459 -20.19 -10.10 -7.44
N ARG A 460 -20.37 -9.33 -8.50
CA ARG A 460 -19.62 -9.51 -9.76
C ARG A 460 -18.13 -9.22 -9.58
N GLU A 461 -17.79 -8.16 -8.86
CA GLU A 461 -16.40 -7.82 -8.53
C GLU A 461 -15.74 -8.98 -7.76
N LEU A 462 -16.42 -9.51 -6.73
CA LEU A 462 -15.93 -10.67 -5.97
C LEU A 462 -15.80 -11.93 -6.83
N TYR A 463 -16.72 -12.17 -7.76
CA TYR A 463 -16.65 -13.32 -8.67
C TYR A 463 -15.49 -13.20 -9.66
N PHE A 464 -15.19 -11.99 -10.14
CA PHE A 464 -14.08 -11.76 -11.07
C PHE A 464 -12.71 -11.73 -10.40
N GLU A 465 -12.63 -11.38 -9.12
CA GLU A 465 -11.39 -11.40 -8.34
C GLU A 465 -10.77 -12.81 -8.28
N ASP A 466 -11.60 -13.85 -8.36
CA ASP A 466 -11.29 -15.27 -8.19
C ASP A 466 -10.93 -16.01 -9.50
N LEU A 467 -11.14 -15.38 -10.65
CA LEU A 467 -10.75 -15.97 -11.93
C LEU A 467 -9.22 -16.09 -12.02
N THR A 468 -8.73 -17.18 -12.62
CA THR A 468 -7.31 -17.30 -12.96
C THR A 468 -6.89 -16.16 -13.88
N GLU A 469 -5.59 -15.81 -13.92
CA GLU A 469 -5.11 -14.73 -14.80
C GLU A 469 -5.48 -14.96 -16.26
N ASP A 470 -5.51 -16.22 -16.71
CA ASP A 470 -5.95 -16.61 -18.05
C ASP A 470 -7.47 -16.35 -18.23
N GLU A 471 -8.31 -16.77 -17.29
CA GLU A 471 -9.76 -16.51 -17.34
C GLU A 471 -10.11 -15.02 -17.21
N LYS A 472 -9.36 -14.25 -16.41
CA LYS A 472 -9.47 -12.79 -16.32
C LYS A 472 -9.19 -12.16 -17.68
N GLN A 473 -8.15 -12.64 -18.38
CA GLN A 473 -7.82 -12.17 -19.72
C GLN A 473 -8.94 -12.47 -20.72
N GLU A 474 -9.48 -13.69 -20.72
CA GLU A 474 -10.62 -14.07 -21.58
C GLU A 474 -11.86 -13.18 -21.33
N VAL A 475 -12.20 -12.96 -20.05
CA VAL A 475 -13.28 -12.05 -19.64
C VAL A 475 -13.07 -10.63 -20.16
N GLN A 476 -11.84 -10.11 -20.06
CA GLN A 476 -11.50 -8.77 -20.55
C GLN A 476 -11.60 -8.66 -22.07
N GLU A 477 -11.16 -9.68 -22.81
CA GLU A 477 -11.26 -9.73 -24.27
C GLU A 477 -12.73 -9.71 -24.72
N ILE A 478 -13.58 -10.51 -24.09
CA ILE A 478 -15.02 -10.54 -24.33
C ILE A 478 -15.65 -9.18 -24.00
N GLN A 479 -15.33 -8.57 -22.87
CA GLN A 479 -15.86 -7.24 -22.50
C GLN A 479 -15.39 -6.14 -23.46
N ALA A 480 -14.14 -6.20 -23.93
CA ALA A 480 -13.59 -5.27 -24.92
C ALA A 480 -14.30 -5.43 -26.27
N LEU A 481 -14.59 -6.66 -26.69
CA LEU A 481 -15.40 -6.94 -27.87
C LEU A 481 -16.80 -6.35 -27.75
N ILE A 482 -17.51 -6.63 -26.65
CA ILE A 482 -18.85 -6.08 -26.37
C ILE A 482 -18.83 -4.54 -26.44
N LEU A 483 -17.86 -3.90 -25.78
CA LEU A 483 -17.73 -2.44 -25.78
C LEU A 483 -17.42 -1.89 -27.18
N SER A 484 -16.66 -2.62 -27.99
CA SER A 484 -16.33 -2.22 -29.35
C SER A 484 -17.57 -2.22 -30.25
N ILE A 485 -18.37 -3.29 -30.21
CA ILE A 485 -19.62 -3.41 -30.95
C ILE A 485 -20.59 -2.30 -30.52
N GLU A 486 -20.68 -2.04 -29.21
CA GLU A 486 -21.53 -0.97 -28.68
C GLU A 486 -21.16 0.41 -29.21
N ARG A 487 -19.86 0.72 -29.21
CA ARG A 487 -19.36 2.01 -29.69
C ARG A 487 -19.56 2.17 -31.18
N ASP A 488 -19.28 1.14 -31.95
CA ASP A 488 -19.38 1.20 -33.39
C ASP A 488 -20.85 1.34 -33.82
N GLY A 489 -21.77 0.63 -33.17
CA GLY A 489 -23.21 0.79 -33.39
C GLY A 489 -23.77 2.15 -32.95
N LEU A 490 -23.25 2.72 -31.85
CA LEU A 490 -23.56 4.09 -31.41
C LEU A 490 -23.09 5.13 -32.45
N ASP A 491 -21.84 5.02 -32.92
CA ASP A 491 -21.27 5.95 -33.89
C ASP A 491 -21.97 5.83 -35.26
N GLU A 492 -22.29 4.61 -35.71
CA GLU A 492 -23.06 4.33 -36.93
C GLU A 492 -24.48 4.94 -36.86
N SER A 493 -25.16 4.76 -35.74
CA SER A 493 -26.53 5.26 -35.53
C SER A 493 -26.60 6.78 -35.45
N TYR A 494 -25.54 7.43 -34.97
CA TYR A 494 -25.41 8.89 -35.05
C TYR A 494 -25.11 9.38 -36.47
N ARG A 495 -24.18 8.73 -37.19
CA ARG A 495 -23.85 9.08 -38.58
C ARG A 495 -25.02 8.91 -39.54
N SER A 496 -25.83 7.88 -39.34
CA SER A 496 -27.03 7.60 -40.14
C SER A 496 -28.24 8.47 -39.76
N GLY A 497 -28.08 9.41 -38.80
CA GLY A 497 -29.14 10.33 -38.38
C GLY A 497 -30.24 9.70 -37.52
N LYS A 498 -30.07 8.44 -37.08
CA LYS A 498 -31.02 7.74 -36.20
C LYS A 498 -30.95 8.24 -34.75
N LEU A 499 -29.80 8.75 -34.32
CA LEU A 499 -29.61 9.36 -33.00
C LEU A 499 -29.43 10.87 -33.11
N THR A 500 -30.11 11.60 -32.23
CA THR A 500 -29.82 13.03 -32.03
C THR A 500 -28.48 13.22 -31.30
N VAL A 501 -27.93 14.42 -31.35
CA VAL A 501 -26.72 14.80 -30.58
C VAL A 501 -26.89 14.54 -29.07
N ASN A 502 -28.11 14.76 -28.54
CA ASN A 502 -28.41 14.54 -27.13
C ASN A 502 -28.52 13.05 -26.80
N GLY A 503 -29.14 12.25 -27.67
CA GLY A 503 -29.18 10.78 -27.55
C GLY A 503 -27.78 10.16 -27.61
N TYR A 504 -26.95 10.61 -28.56
CA TYR A 504 -25.55 10.18 -28.68
C TYR A 504 -24.75 10.47 -27.42
N ARG A 505 -24.82 11.70 -26.89
CA ARG A 505 -24.11 12.08 -25.66
C ARG A 505 -24.59 11.29 -24.44
N PHE A 506 -25.90 11.08 -24.35
CA PHE A 506 -26.51 10.31 -23.27
C PHE A 506 -26.01 8.86 -23.28
N TYR A 507 -26.08 8.19 -24.44
CA TYR A 507 -25.62 6.82 -24.58
C TYR A 507 -24.10 6.68 -24.45
N SER A 508 -23.33 7.63 -24.99
CA SER A 508 -21.87 7.67 -24.84
C SER A 508 -21.44 7.78 -23.37
N ARG A 509 -22.14 8.58 -22.56
CA ARG A 509 -21.88 8.66 -21.10
C ARG A 509 -22.26 7.37 -20.38
N PHE A 510 -23.35 6.74 -20.78
CA PHE A 510 -23.73 5.43 -20.26
C PHE A 510 -22.62 4.40 -20.51
N LEU A 511 -22.11 4.31 -21.75
CA LEU A 511 -21.00 3.43 -22.12
C LEU A 511 -19.67 3.76 -21.42
N SER A 512 -19.42 5.04 -21.12
CA SER A 512 -18.18 5.44 -20.42
C SER A 512 -18.09 4.91 -18.98
N ARG A 513 -19.21 4.53 -18.35
CA ARG A 513 -19.20 3.85 -17.05
C ARG A 513 -18.72 2.41 -17.18
N PHE A 514 -19.18 1.70 -18.22
CA PHE A 514 -18.71 0.34 -18.56
C PHE A 514 -17.23 0.32 -18.98
N GLU A 515 -16.71 1.37 -19.64
CA GLU A 515 -15.30 1.44 -20.00
C GLU A 515 -14.38 1.50 -18.78
N ARG A 516 -14.80 2.18 -17.70
CA ARG A 516 -13.98 2.29 -16.47
C ARG A 516 -13.83 0.96 -15.73
N SER A 517 -14.83 0.09 -15.75
CA SER A 517 -14.73 -1.24 -15.14
C SER A 517 -13.78 -2.16 -15.93
N ILE A 518 -13.66 -1.98 -17.25
CA ILE A 518 -12.77 -2.78 -18.12
C ILE A 518 -11.30 -2.30 -18.01
N THR A 519 -11.06 -1.03 -17.70
CA THR A 519 -9.69 -0.46 -17.69
C THR A 519 -9.00 -0.56 -16.32
N GLY A 520 -9.71 -1.03 -15.28
CA GLY A 520 -9.21 -1.06 -13.89
C GLY A 520 -8.25 -2.21 -13.58
N GLU A 521 -8.34 -3.30 -14.33
CA GLU A 521 -7.50 -4.49 -14.21
C GLU A 521 -6.86 -4.74 -15.57
N ILE A 522 -5.53 -4.81 -15.59
CA ILE A 522 -4.72 -4.52 -16.77
C ILE A 522 -4.85 -5.66 -17.80
N LEU A 523 -5.40 -5.33 -18.98
CA LEU A 523 -5.23 -6.09 -20.22
C LEU A 523 -3.78 -6.53 -20.41
N SER A 524 -3.56 -7.70 -21.04
CA SER A 524 -2.23 -8.06 -21.54
C SER A 524 -1.59 -6.88 -22.30
N PHE A 525 -0.28 -6.71 -22.16
CA PHE A 525 0.50 -5.61 -22.75
C PHE A 525 0.15 -5.35 -24.23
N ILE A 526 -0.22 -6.42 -24.95
CA ILE A 526 -0.62 -6.43 -26.36
C ILE A 526 -2.06 -5.92 -26.56
N GLY A 527 -3.03 -6.35 -25.75
CA GLY A 527 -4.42 -5.90 -25.82
C GLY A 527 -4.60 -4.42 -25.48
N PHE A 528 -3.88 -3.95 -24.45
CA PHE A 528 -3.81 -2.53 -24.12
C PHE A 528 -3.26 -1.71 -25.29
N TRP A 529 -2.15 -2.16 -25.90
CA TRP A 529 -1.54 -1.49 -27.05
C TRP A 529 -2.45 -1.50 -28.28
N LEU A 530 -3.19 -2.58 -28.54
CA LEU A 530 -4.16 -2.65 -29.64
C LEU A 530 -5.31 -1.64 -29.48
N LEU A 531 -5.87 -1.54 -28.26
CA LEU A 531 -6.90 -0.55 -27.95
C LEU A 531 -6.35 0.87 -27.95
N PHE A 532 -5.15 1.08 -27.43
CA PHE A 532 -4.47 2.38 -27.44
C PHE A 532 -4.17 2.84 -28.86
N VAL A 533 -3.64 1.96 -29.72
CA VAL A 533 -3.39 2.23 -31.14
C VAL A 533 -4.68 2.48 -31.89
N ARG A 534 -5.72 1.66 -31.70
CA ARG A 534 -7.05 1.94 -32.29
C ARG A 534 -7.62 3.28 -31.81
N ARG A 535 -7.42 3.64 -30.55
CA ARG A 535 -7.83 4.93 -29.97
C ARG A 535 -7.05 6.10 -30.59
N VAL A 536 -5.74 5.97 -30.77
CA VAL A 536 -4.87 6.96 -31.44
C VAL A 536 -5.24 7.11 -32.91
N ILE A 537 -5.41 6.00 -33.64
CA ILE A 537 -5.86 5.99 -35.05
C ILE A 537 -7.21 6.70 -35.18
N ARG A 538 -8.15 6.49 -34.26
CA ARG A 538 -9.47 7.13 -34.26
C ARG A 538 -9.40 8.65 -33.97
N ILE A 539 -8.51 9.07 -33.07
CA ILE A 539 -8.24 10.50 -32.79
C ILE A 539 -7.67 11.20 -34.04
N ILE A 540 -6.78 10.51 -34.77
CA ILE A 540 -6.17 11.01 -36.00
C ILE A 540 -7.18 11.05 -37.16
N LEU A 541 -8.03 10.02 -37.32
CA LEU A 541 -9.02 9.95 -38.41
C LEU A 541 -10.21 10.90 -38.22
N HIS A 542 -10.59 11.23 -36.98
CA HIS A 542 -11.81 12.02 -36.69
C HIS A 542 -11.58 13.16 -35.67
N PRO A 543 -10.74 14.17 -35.98
CA PRO A 543 -10.33 15.22 -35.04
C PRO A 543 -11.48 16.14 -34.59
N LYS A 544 -12.50 16.39 -35.44
CA LYS A 544 -13.64 17.26 -35.11
C LYS A 544 -14.53 16.70 -33.99
N MET A 545 -14.72 15.37 -33.90
CA MET A 545 -15.55 14.74 -32.86
C MET A 545 -14.90 14.79 -31.47
N PHE A 546 -13.56 14.77 -31.41
CA PHE A 546 -12.84 14.85 -30.14
C PHE A 546 -12.84 16.27 -29.56
N TRP A 547 -12.71 17.28 -30.42
CA TRP A 547 -12.73 18.69 -30.01
C TRP A 547 -14.14 19.19 -29.60
N GLU A 548 -15.20 18.66 -30.20
CA GLU A 548 -16.58 18.94 -29.78
C GLU A 548 -16.98 18.27 -28.44
N ARG A 549 -16.23 17.25 -27.98
CA ARG A 549 -16.43 16.64 -26.64
C ARG A 549 -15.95 17.54 -25.50
N ARG A 550 -14.94 18.41 -25.73
CA ARG A 550 -14.37 19.29 -24.69
C ARG A 550 -14.99 20.69 -24.65
N LYS A 551 -15.57 21.19 -25.75
CA LYS A 551 -16.21 22.52 -25.78
C LYS A 551 -17.73 22.39 -25.62
N ARG A 552 -18.21 22.79 -24.42
CA ARG A 552 -19.61 22.95 -23.96
C ARG A 552 -20.11 21.85 -23.01
N GLU A 553 -19.60 21.90 -21.77
CA GLU A 553 -20.27 21.36 -20.58
C GLU A 553 -21.51 22.20 -20.22
N GLN A 554 -22.50 22.25 -21.10
CA GLN A 554 -23.83 22.76 -20.77
C GLN A 554 -24.81 21.60 -20.63
N GLN A 555 -25.63 21.70 -19.59
CA GLN A 555 -26.65 20.77 -19.10
C GLN A 555 -27.34 20.03 -20.26
N THR A 556 -27.15 18.71 -20.34
CA THR A 556 -27.70 17.88 -21.42
C THR A 556 -29.16 17.60 -21.11
N ILE A 557 -30.07 18.29 -21.81
CA ILE A 557 -31.51 18.07 -21.68
C ILE A 557 -31.90 16.95 -22.65
N VAL A 558 -32.20 15.77 -22.11
CA VAL A 558 -32.59 14.59 -22.89
C VAL A 558 -34.12 14.50 -22.98
N THR A 559 -34.66 14.24 -24.17
CA THR A 559 -36.10 14.09 -24.42
C THR A 559 -36.54 12.62 -24.39
N LYS A 560 -37.85 12.36 -24.30
CA LYS A 560 -38.38 10.97 -24.37
C LYS A 560 -38.07 10.29 -25.70
N LYS A 561 -37.96 11.07 -26.78
CA LYS A 561 -37.58 10.56 -28.10
C LYS A 561 -36.13 10.09 -28.10
N ASP A 562 -35.21 10.90 -27.57
CA ASP A 562 -33.79 10.53 -27.43
C ASP A 562 -33.61 9.22 -26.63
N ILE A 563 -34.43 8.99 -25.60
CA ILE A 563 -34.41 7.75 -24.81
C ILE A 563 -34.91 6.56 -25.63
N SER A 564 -35.93 6.76 -26.48
CA SER A 564 -36.44 5.71 -27.37
C SER A 564 -35.40 5.34 -28.42
N ASP A 565 -34.82 6.34 -29.08
CA ASP A 565 -33.81 6.15 -30.12
C ASP A 565 -32.58 5.41 -29.54
N VAL A 566 -32.18 5.70 -28.30
CA VAL A 566 -31.09 4.99 -27.60
C VAL A 566 -31.46 3.53 -27.28
N ARG A 567 -32.71 3.24 -26.91
CA ARG A 567 -33.15 1.85 -26.70
C ARG A 567 -33.08 1.04 -27.99
N ASP A 568 -33.50 1.62 -29.10
CA ASP A 568 -33.49 0.94 -30.40
C ASP A 568 -32.06 0.59 -30.84
N VAL A 569 -31.11 1.50 -30.61
CA VAL A 569 -29.68 1.26 -30.87
C VAL A 569 -29.11 0.20 -29.91
N TYR A 570 -29.44 0.27 -28.62
CA TYR A 570 -29.01 -0.74 -27.65
C TYR A 570 -29.52 -2.14 -28.00
N HIS A 571 -30.78 -2.25 -28.44
CA HIS A 571 -31.38 -3.51 -28.89
C HIS A 571 -30.65 -4.05 -30.13
N LYS A 572 -30.44 -3.22 -31.16
CA LYS A 572 -29.68 -3.61 -32.37
C LYS A 572 -28.28 -4.12 -32.00
N ASN A 573 -27.56 -3.39 -31.15
CA ASN A 573 -26.21 -3.74 -30.72
C ASN A 573 -26.21 -5.05 -29.91
N THR A 574 -27.23 -5.28 -29.08
CA THR A 574 -27.37 -6.51 -28.30
C THR A 574 -27.47 -7.74 -29.19
N GLN A 575 -28.26 -7.67 -30.27
CA GLN A 575 -28.38 -8.80 -31.20
C GLN A 575 -27.03 -9.12 -31.86
N LEU A 576 -26.30 -8.08 -32.30
CA LEU A 576 -24.95 -8.23 -32.87
C LEU A 576 -23.94 -8.79 -31.85
N ILE A 577 -24.04 -8.38 -30.59
CA ILE A 577 -23.21 -8.91 -29.51
C ILE A 577 -23.49 -10.40 -29.30
N ILE A 578 -24.76 -10.78 -29.15
CA ILE A 578 -25.14 -12.18 -28.93
C ILE A 578 -24.65 -13.05 -30.09
N GLU A 579 -24.87 -12.62 -31.33
CA GLU A 579 -24.35 -13.32 -32.53
C GLU A 579 -22.83 -13.42 -32.53
N SER A 580 -22.12 -12.36 -32.15
CA SER A 580 -20.65 -12.36 -32.08
C SER A 580 -20.12 -13.28 -30.97
N LEU A 581 -20.80 -13.35 -29.83
CA LEU A 581 -20.43 -14.23 -28.71
C LEU A 581 -20.73 -15.70 -29.03
N ASP A 582 -21.85 -15.98 -29.69
CA ASP A 582 -22.24 -17.35 -30.09
C ASP A 582 -21.18 -17.98 -31.02
N ASN A 583 -20.62 -17.17 -31.93
CA ASN A 583 -19.52 -17.57 -32.82
C ASN A 583 -18.17 -17.78 -32.12
N LEU A 584 -18.06 -17.45 -30.82
CA LEU A 584 -16.84 -17.55 -30.02
C LEU A 584 -16.86 -18.74 -29.04
N THR A 585 -17.92 -19.55 -29.07
CA THR A 585 -18.08 -20.77 -28.26
C THR A 585 -17.01 -21.84 -28.53
N ASP A 586 -16.38 -21.83 -29.71
CA ASP A 586 -15.28 -22.73 -30.07
C ASP A 586 -13.90 -22.24 -29.57
N VAL A 587 -13.80 -20.98 -29.10
CA VAL A 587 -12.54 -20.32 -28.73
C VAL A 587 -12.43 -20.11 -27.21
N TYR A 588 -13.56 -19.78 -26.56
CA TYR A 588 -13.64 -19.55 -25.11
C TYR A 588 -14.55 -20.60 -24.46
N GLY A 589 -14.44 -20.79 -23.14
CA GLY A 589 -15.28 -21.75 -22.43
C GLY A 589 -16.79 -21.48 -22.60
N ASP A 590 -17.55 -22.52 -22.95
CA ASP A 590 -19.00 -22.44 -23.20
C ASP A 590 -19.77 -21.80 -22.03
N VAL A 591 -19.38 -22.14 -20.79
CA VAL A 591 -19.96 -21.56 -19.56
C VAL A 591 -19.76 -20.05 -19.48
N MET A 592 -18.57 -19.55 -19.85
CA MET A 592 -18.23 -18.13 -19.82
C MET A 592 -19.00 -17.36 -20.90
N ILE A 593 -19.05 -17.88 -22.12
CA ILE A 593 -19.81 -17.28 -23.22
C ILE A 593 -21.30 -17.25 -22.90
N GLN A 594 -21.87 -18.35 -22.40
CA GLN A 594 -23.26 -18.38 -21.96
C GLN A 594 -23.56 -17.40 -20.84
N PHE A 595 -22.63 -17.22 -19.88
CA PHE A 595 -22.76 -16.21 -18.84
C PHE A 595 -22.90 -14.80 -19.43
N PHE A 596 -22.04 -14.41 -20.38
CA PHE A 596 -22.12 -13.09 -21.01
C PHE A 596 -23.38 -12.92 -21.88
N ILE A 597 -23.81 -13.98 -22.58
CA ILE A 597 -25.05 -13.96 -23.37
C ILE A 597 -26.27 -13.77 -22.46
N GLU A 598 -26.41 -14.56 -21.39
CA GLU A 598 -27.52 -14.45 -20.45
C GLU A 598 -27.51 -13.10 -19.71
N GLN A 599 -26.32 -12.62 -19.33
CA GLN A 599 -26.16 -11.30 -18.76
C GLN A 599 -26.63 -10.22 -19.73
N ARG A 600 -26.26 -10.32 -21.01
CA ARG A 600 -26.64 -9.34 -22.03
C ARG A 600 -28.15 -9.33 -22.28
N LYS A 601 -28.78 -10.51 -22.35
CA LYS A 601 -30.26 -10.63 -22.44
C LYS A 601 -30.94 -10.00 -21.22
N ALA A 602 -30.42 -10.24 -20.02
CA ALA A 602 -30.94 -9.64 -18.80
C ALA A 602 -30.83 -8.10 -18.81
N GLN A 603 -29.71 -7.56 -19.27
CA GLN A 603 -29.51 -6.12 -19.42
C GLN A 603 -30.44 -5.51 -20.47
N GLU A 604 -30.65 -6.18 -21.60
CA GLU A 604 -31.59 -5.74 -22.63
C GLU A 604 -33.03 -5.68 -22.13
N MET A 605 -33.50 -6.74 -21.46
CA MET A 605 -34.83 -6.74 -20.83
C MET A 605 -35.00 -5.57 -19.85
N ARG A 606 -33.94 -5.25 -19.09
CA ARG A 606 -33.93 -4.08 -18.20
C ARG A 606 -33.94 -2.78 -18.98
N MET A 607 -33.09 -2.61 -19.99
CA MET A 607 -32.99 -1.38 -20.81
C MET A 607 -34.30 -1.04 -21.54
N MET A 608 -35.02 -2.09 -21.96
CA MET A 608 -36.33 -1.99 -22.59
C MET A 608 -37.46 -1.71 -21.59
N SER A 609 -37.23 -1.90 -20.29
CA SER A 609 -38.19 -1.52 -19.27
C SER A 609 -38.40 0.01 -19.25
N LYS A 610 -39.63 0.43 -18.96
CA LYS A 610 -39.95 1.87 -18.79
C LYS A 610 -39.20 2.51 -17.62
N ASN A 611 -38.67 1.69 -16.71
CA ASN A 611 -38.21 2.09 -15.38
C ASN A 611 -36.68 2.18 -15.24
N PHE A 612 -35.91 1.57 -16.15
CA PHE A 612 -34.44 1.54 -16.08
C PHE A 612 -33.79 2.92 -15.95
N PHE A 613 -34.12 3.84 -16.85
CA PHE A 613 -33.57 5.20 -16.77
C PHE A 613 -34.05 5.97 -15.54
N SER A 614 -35.21 5.63 -14.97
CA SER A 614 -35.68 6.24 -13.72
C SER A 614 -34.98 5.66 -12.47
N THR A 615 -34.60 4.39 -12.48
CA THR A 615 -33.74 3.76 -11.45
C THR A 615 -32.40 4.47 -11.37
N MET A 616 -31.76 4.71 -12.53
CA MET A 616 -30.49 5.44 -12.63
C MET A 616 -30.57 6.90 -12.16
N MET A 617 -31.76 7.52 -12.26
CA MET A 617 -32.00 8.89 -11.75
C MET A 617 -32.21 8.92 -10.24
N ILE A 618 -32.79 7.86 -9.66
CA ILE A 618 -33.08 7.80 -8.22
C ILE A 618 -31.81 7.59 -7.38
N GLN A 619 -30.73 7.04 -7.95
CA GLN A 619 -29.41 7.00 -7.31
C GLN A 619 -28.90 8.37 -6.82
N GLN A 620 -29.51 9.47 -7.27
CA GLN A 620 -29.18 10.85 -6.91
C GLN A 620 -30.16 11.46 -5.89
N GLU A 621 -31.23 10.75 -5.54
CA GLU A 621 -32.21 11.21 -4.55
C GLU A 621 -31.83 10.67 -3.16
N THR A 622 -32.17 11.43 -2.10
CA THR A 622 -31.97 11.01 -0.70
C THR A 622 -32.63 9.67 -0.36
N LEU A 623 -33.66 9.29 -1.12
CA LEU A 623 -34.35 8.00 -0.99
C LEU A 623 -33.43 6.82 -1.33
N PHE A 624 -32.52 6.95 -2.30
CA PHE A 624 -31.54 5.92 -2.60
C PHE A 624 -30.55 5.75 -1.46
N THR A 625 -30.02 6.85 -0.92
CA THR A 625 -29.14 6.80 0.27
C THR A 625 -29.83 6.06 1.42
N LYS A 626 -31.11 6.35 1.69
CA LYS A 626 -31.89 5.66 2.72
C LYS A 626 -32.03 4.16 2.44
N LYS A 627 -32.25 3.77 1.19
CA LYS A 627 -32.35 2.36 0.78
C LYS A 627 -31.00 1.65 0.77
N MET A 628 -29.90 2.33 0.47
CA MET A 628 -28.53 1.80 0.62
C MET A 628 -28.22 1.49 2.09
N LEU A 629 -28.54 2.42 3.01
CA LEU A 629 -28.41 2.18 4.45
C LEU A 629 -29.24 0.97 4.92
N ARG A 630 -30.42 0.78 4.33
CA ARG A 630 -31.24 -0.42 4.57
C ARG A 630 -30.54 -1.69 4.06
N GLY A 631 -29.88 -1.64 2.89
CA GLY A 631 -29.05 -2.72 2.39
C GLY A 631 -27.92 -3.08 3.35
N TYR A 632 -27.15 -2.10 3.84
CA TYR A 632 -26.08 -2.32 4.80
C TYR A 632 -26.56 -2.89 6.14
N TYR A 633 -27.74 -2.46 6.59
CA TYR A 633 -28.39 -3.06 7.76
C TYR A 633 -28.71 -4.55 7.53
N LEU A 634 -29.25 -4.90 6.36
CA LEU A 634 -29.52 -6.30 6.02
C LEU A 634 -28.23 -7.11 5.93
N GLU A 635 -27.19 -6.57 5.31
CA GLU A 635 -25.87 -7.21 5.22
C GLU A 635 -25.28 -7.50 6.61
N ARG A 636 -25.33 -6.52 7.52
CA ARG A 636 -24.89 -6.72 8.91
C ARG A 636 -25.71 -7.80 9.62
N LYS A 637 -27.02 -7.81 9.41
CA LYS A 637 -27.92 -8.82 9.99
C LYS A 637 -27.56 -10.23 9.49
N VAL A 638 -27.33 -10.41 8.19
CA VAL A 638 -26.94 -11.70 7.62
C VAL A 638 -25.58 -12.13 8.15
N VAL A 639 -24.60 -11.22 8.28
CA VAL A 639 -23.31 -11.52 8.93
C VAL A 639 -23.50 -12.00 10.37
N ASP A 640 -24.37 -11.35 11.15
CA ASP A 640 -24.67 -11.77 12.53
C ASP A 640 -25.32 -13.17 12.57
N GLU A 641 -26.24 -13.46 11.65
CA GLU A 641 -26.88 -14.78 11.51
C GLU A 641 -25.85 -15.86 11.14
N TYR A 642 -24.86 -15.56 10.29
CA TYR A 642 -23.80 -16.49 9.90
C TYR A 642 -22.80 -16.73 11.03
N GLU A 643 -22.50 -15.72 11.84
CA GLU A 643 -21.64 -15.89 13.03
C GLU A 643 -22.35 -16.76 14.09
N VAL A 644 -23.63 -16.50 14.37
CA VAL A 644 -24.41 -17.28 15.33
C VAL A 644 -24.60 -18.73 14.87
N ALA A 645 -24.75 -18.95 13.56
CA ALA A 645 -24.83 -20.28 12.97
C ALA A 645 -23.47 -20.98 12.82
N GLU A 646 -22.37 -20.38 13.32
CA GLU A 646 -21.00 -20.89 13.23
C GLU A 646 -20.53 -21.16 11.78
N LYS A 647 -21.14 -20.50 10.78
CA LYS A 647 -20.73 -20.58 9.36
C LYS A 647 -19.48 -19.74 9.08
N ILE A 648 -19.27 -18.68 9.85
CA ILE A 648 -18.10 -17.79 9.76
C ILE A 648 -17.47 -17.59 11.14
N THR A 649 -16.16 -17.34 11.17
CA THR A 649 -15.46 -17.03 12.42
C THR A 649 -15.76 -15.61 12.92
N THR A 650 -15.64 -15.37 14.22
CA THR A 650 -15.74 -14.02 14.80
C THR A 650 -14.73 -13.04 14.19
N PHE A 651 -13.57 -13.52 13.72
CA PHE A 651 -12.59 -12.68 13.04
C PHE A 651 -13.10 -12.24 11.66
N SER A 652 -13.59 -13.17 10.84
CA SER A 652 -14.19 -12.88 9.53
C SER A 652 -15.42 -11.98 9.65
N ALA A 653 -16.29 -12.25 10.62
CA ALA A 653 -17.48 -11.42 10.90
C ALA A 653 -17.09 -9.96 11.24
N ASN A 654 -16.02 -9.77 12.03
CA ASN A 654 -15.53 -8.43 12.35
C ASN A 654 -14.95 -7.70 11.14
N ASP A 655 -14.31 -8.41 10.21
CA ASP A 655 -13.81 -7.81 8.96
C ASP A 655 -14.96 -7.37 8.04
N TYR A 656 -15.99 -8.20 7.86
CA TYR A 656 -17.20 -7.79 7.13
C TYR A 656 -17.87 -6.58 7.76
N ARG A 657 -18.06 -6.57 9.09
CA ARG A 657 -18.64 -5.43 9.80
C ARG A 657 -17.83 -4.16 9.59
N LYS A 658 -16.50 -4.25 9.59
CA LYS A 658 -15.61 -3.11 9.31
C LYS A 658 -15.81 -2.58 7.89
N ASN A 659 -15.90 -3.46 6.89
CA ASN A 659 -16.17 -3.08 5.50
C ASN A 659 -17.55 -2.43 5.34
N ILE A 660 -18.59 -2.99 5.97
CA ILE A 660 -19.95 -2.42 5.99
C ILE A 660 -19.93 -1.02 6.61
N ASN A 661 -19.25 -0.82 7.75
CA ASN A 661 -19.17 0.47 8.43
C ASN A 661 -18.50 1.54 7.55
N LEU A 662 -17.46 1.15 6.80
CA LEU A 662 -16.78 2.04 5.86
C LEU A 662 -17.72 2.49 4.74
N LEU A 663 -18.45 1.53 4.14
CA LEU A 663 -19.41 1.79 3.07
C LEU A 663 -20.59 2.65 3.54
N GLU A 664 -21.07 2.40 4.76
CA GLU A 664 -22.12 3.17 5.42
C GLU A 664 -21.68 4.63 5.63
N SER A 665 -20.50 4.84 6.21
CA SER A 665 -19.90 6.17 6.43
C SER A 665 -19.71 6.93 5.12
N TYR A 666 -19.18 6.27 4.09
CA TYR A 666 -19.01 6.86 2.76
C TYR A 666 -20.34 7.29 2.13
N THR A 667 -21.38 6.46 2.29
CA THR A 667 -22.72 6.72 1.73
C THR A 667 -23.43 7.87 2.44
N MET A 668 -23.26 8.01 3.76
CA MET A 668 -23.80 9.13 4.54
C MET A 668 -23.14 10.47 4.18
N ASN A 669 -21.86 10.46 3.81
CA ASN A 669 -21.07 11.67 3.54
C ASN A 669 -21.17 12.19 2.10
N LYS A 670 -21.94 11.56 1.20
CA LYS A 670 -22.12 12.03 -0.18
C LYS A 670 -23.05 13.26 -0.25
N PRO A 671 -22.63 14.39 -0.85
CA PRO A 671 -23.49 15.56 -1.02
C PRO A 671 -24.61 15.27 -2.03
N ALA A 672 -25.85 15.61 -1.66
CA ALA A 672 -27.07 15.28 -2.41
C ALA A 672 -27.21 15.96 -3.79
N ASP A 673 -26.38 16.97 -4.12
CA ASP A 673 -26.60 17.86 -5.28
C ASP A 673 -25.50 17.82 -6.37
N ALA A 674 -24.56 16.88 -6.34
CA ALA A 674 -23.39 16.89 -7.23
C ALA A 674 -23.61 16.24 -8.62
N SER A 675 -24.71 16.54 -9.35
CA SER A 675 -24.98 15.93 -10.67
C SER A 675 -25.18 16.93 -11.83
N PRO A 676 -24.49 16.73 -12.98
CA PRO A 676 -24.56 17.58 -14.19
C PRO A 676 -25.72 17.25 -15.17
N LEU A 677 -26.57 16.24 -14.89
CA LEU A 677 -27.67 15.83 -15.78
C LEU A 677 -29.03 16.34 -15.27
N ARG A 678 -29.67 17.25 -16.02
CA ARG A 678 -31.03 17.76 -15.73
C ARG A 678 -31.99 17.46 -16.89
N PHE A 679 -33.07 16.72 -16.62
CA PHE A 679 -34.11 16.43 -17.61
C PHE A 679 -35.16 17.56 -17.71
N ALA A 680 -35.76 17.75 -18.89
CA ALA A 680 -36.79 18.76 -19.16
C ALA A 680 -38.09 18.61 -18.33
N TYR A 681 -38.28 17.47 -17.65
CA TYR A 681 -39.50 17.14 -16.91
C TYR A 681 -39.81 18.15 -15.80
N SER A 682 -38.77 18.70 -15.17
CA SER A 682 -38.92 19.73 -14.13
C SER A 682 -39.45 21.05 -14.69
N ARG A 683 -39.11 21.39 -15.94
CA ARG A 683 -39.53 22.64 -16.58
C ARG A 683 -41.00 22.59 -16.98
N LYS A 684 -41.49 21.50 -17.58
CA LYS A 684 -42.91 21.39 -17.96
C LYS A 684 -43.85 21.39 -16.75
N LYS A 685 -43.45 20.74 -15.64
CA LYS A 685 -44.22 20.76 -14.38
C LYS A 685 -44.14 22.13 -13.68
N ARG A 686 -42.97 22.78 -13.69
CA ARG A 686 -42.82 24.16 -13.19
C ARG A 686 -43.54 25.18 -14.05
N GLU A 687 -43.56 25.04 -15.38
CA GLU A 687 -44.28 25.88 -16.34
C GLU A 687 -45.79 25.68 -16.24
N LEU A 688 -46.26 24.45 -16.01
CA LEU A 688 -47.67 24.16 -15.70
C LEU A 688 -48.07 24.73 -14.33
N GLN A 689 -47.20 24.65 -13.32
CA GLN A 689 -47.44 25.25 -12.01
C GLN A 689 -47.37 26.79 -12.07
N THR A 690 -46.43 27.39 -12.80
CA THR A 690 -46.36 28.85 -12.98
C THR A 690 -47.44 29.38 -13.90
N LYS A 691 -47.92 28.62 -14.89
CA LYS A 691 -49.14 28.98 -15.65
C LYS A 691 -50.39 28.92 -14.77
N LYS A 692 -50.54 27.89 -13.91
CA LYS A 692 -51.66 27.81 -12.95
C LYS A 692 -51.61 28.93 -11.91
N LEU A 693 -50.42 29.27 -11.39
CA LEU A 693 -50.22 30.40 -10.48
C LEU A 693 -50.46 31.75 -11.16
N LYS A 694 -50.07 31.92 -12.43
CA LYS A 694 -50.36 33.15 -13.19
C LYS A 694 -51.84 33.29 -13.58
N GLN A 695 -52.56 32.20 -13.82
CA GLN A 695 -54.02 32.24 -14.02
C GLN A 695 -54.77 32.58 -12.71
N GLN A 696 -54.34 32.06 -11.56
CA GLN A 696 -54.96 32.39 -10.26
C GLN A 696 -54.69 33.83 -9.77
N VAL A 697 -53.69 34.52 -10.31
CA VAL A 697 -53.38 35.93 -10.00
C VAL A 697 -54.08 36.89 -10.98
N HIS A 698 -54.65 36.39 -12.09
CA HIS A 698 -55.44 37.20 -13.02
C HIS A 698 -56.96 37.11 -12.80
N ASP A 699 -57.44 36.08 -12.09
CA ASP A 699 -58.85 35.89 -11.68
C ASP A 699 -59.15 36.38 -10.24
N LYS A 700 -58.25 37.19 -9.65
CA LYS A 700 -58.47 37.99 -8.45
C LYS A 700 -58.16 39.44 -8.77
#